data_AF-A0A947HVT1-F1
#
_entry.id   AF-A0A947HVT1-F1
#
_cell.length_a   1.000
_cell.length_b   1.000
_cell.length_c   1.000
_cell.angle_alpha   90.00
_cell.angle_beta   90.00
_cell.angle_gamma   90.00
#
_symmetry.space_group_name_H-M   'P 1'
#
loop_
_entity.id
_entity.type
_entity.pdbx_description
1 polymer ?
#
loop_
_entity_poly.entity_id
_entity_poly.type
_entity_poly.pdbx_seq_one_letter_code
_entity_poly.pdbx_strand_id
1 'polypeptide(L)'
;MSKHSFIRWRLSGWGLAASLMLAACAGPAAIEEAEMLSRGGQYESAVARLQGALKERPEDRALRLAVLKEQDRAVAALSAQAHAARDAGQPDELKRVFTRMAQIAPQHPRTQALRTEVDRLQRRARLFSDAQAAVEAKTFERAEASLRELLAEEPHNPRARNLLNRVEDIRANQARKQATQTLAVGTKPVTLEFREAPLKSVFEALARAASLNFVFDKDVRGDTKTTVFLRNISVDEALRVILGTQQLGYKLLNENTVLVFPATQQKQRDVLDTVTKSYFLANTDPKQAQALVRTVAKTRDIFIDERLNLMVVRDTPEVVRLIDRLMQNLDVAEAEVVMELEVLEVSSTKVDEIGLSLPEVFNYGVPNSTAALSSVSGLRWSTANPAAIATLKSSRGMSNLLANPSIRARNREKAKVLLGEKLPVFTTTSTANVGVSSSVSYLDVGLKLEVEPQVQLDGDVTIKVALEVSSVTRQVAGPQNSIAYQIGTRQASTTLRIRDGETQILAGLISDNESRNSSGVPGLHDLPIAGRLFGTTKDSRDKTEVILLITPRVVRNVMQPSVAGAMSPSGTEAQPGAMPMTLRDDAQAVLPTAGSGLGGLPGARPGATGRAGAGAGAPVLGLTGPEEVLPGASFQVIVNNPTAQPITTTVTVDSTVLDIATPGGESGRISVTVPPKGRKPLMLRAKAEVTLSDTIVGMDAGEPLRLRVRNPTTPDPADNLDPTQLEAPPPATNPDGSPAHEFH
;
A
#
# COMPACT_ATOMS: atom_id res chain seq x y z
N MET A 1 -65.23 20.12 -77.32
CA MET A 1 -66.33 20.91 -76.69
C MET A 1 -66.66 20.32 -75.33
N SER A 2 -66.64 21.15 -74.30
CA SER A 2 -67.53 21.12 -73.12
C SER A 2 -67.55 19.90 -72.17
N LYS A 3 -67.10 20.16 -70.93
CA LYS A 3 -67.73 19.76 -69.64
C LYS A 3 -67.57 18.36 -68.99
N HIS A 4 -66.73 17.43 -69.45
CA HIS A 4 -66.52 16.15 -68.72
C HIS A 4 -65.10 15.85 -68.18
N SER A 5 -64.13 16.75 -68.31
CA SER A 5 -62.74 16.50 -67.88
C SER A 5 -62.44 16.82 -66.40
N PHE A 6 -63.21 17.70 -65.75
CA PHE A 6 -62.86 18.24 -64.43
C PHE A 6 -63.21 17.37 -63.21
N ILE A 7 -64.02 16.31 -63.38
CA ILE A 7 -64.49 15.45 -62.26
C ILE A 7 -63.61 14.21 -62.03
N ARG A 8 -62.85 13.75 -63.03
CA ARG A 8 -61.94 12.60 -62.87
C ARG A 8 -60.66 12.93 -62.11
N TRP A 9 -60.20 14.19 -62.15
CA TRP A 9 -58.97 14.62 -61.46
C TRP A 9 -59.15 14.85 -59.95
N ARG A 10 -60.38 15.12 -59.49
CA ARG A 10 -60.67 15.29 -58.05
C ARG A 10 -60.83 13.97 -57.30
N LEU A 11 -61.32 12.92 -57.94
CA LEU A 11 -61.45 11.58 -57.32
C LEU A 11 -60.12 10.80 -57.31
N SER A 12 -59.23 10.97 -58.31
CA SER A 12 -57.89 10.37 -58.26
C SER A 12 -56.96 11.09 -57.27
N GLY A 13 -57.11 12.41 -57.10
CA GLY A 13 -56.36 13.18 -56.11
C GLY A 13 -56.70 12.83 -54.66
N TRP A 14 -57.96 12.48 -54.37
CA TRP A 14 -58.38 12.05 -53.04
C TRP A 14 -57.96 10.60 -52.73
N GLY A 15 -57.92 9.71 -53.72
CA GLY A 15 -57.38 8.36 -53.54
C GLY A 15 -55.88 8.33 -53.25
N LEU A 16 -55.10 9.17 -53.96
CA LEU A 16 -53.65 9.30 -53.75
C LEU A 16 -53.33 10.06 -52.45
N ALA A 17 -54.11 11.07 -52.09
CA ALA A 17 -53.98 11.78 -50.81
C ALA A 17 -54.40 10.90 -49.61
N ALA A 18 -55.42 10.05 -49.76
CA ALA A 18 -55.84 9.11 -48.72
C ALA A 18 -54.82 7.97 -48.53
N SER A 19 -54.20 7.46 -49.61
CA SER A 19 -53.11 6.46 -49.49
C SER A 19 -51.82 7.06 -48.91
N LEU A 20 -51.50 8.32 -49.24
CA LEU A 20 -50.38 9.07 -48.63
C LEU A 20 -50.65 9.43 -47.15
N MET A 21 -51.90 9.74 -46.79
CA MET A 21 -52.30 9.99 -45.39
C MET A 21 -52.30 8.71 -44.54
N LEU A 22 -52.73 7.57 -45.11
CA LEU A 22 -52.64 6.26 -44.43
C LEU A 22 -51.18 5.79 -44.25
N ALA A 23 -50.29 6.10 -45.20
CA ALA A 23 -48.86 5.82 -45.06
C ALA A 23 -48.17 6.72 -44.01
N ALA A 24 -48.68 7.94 -43.78
CA ALA A 24 -48.16 8.89 -42.79
C ALA A 24 -48.59 8.56 -41.35
N CYS A 25 -49.75 7.93 -41.14
CA CYS A 25 -50.27 7.64 -39.80
C CYS A 25 -49.72 6.38 -39.12
N ALA A 26 -48.98 5.52 -39.82
CA ALA A 26 -48.38 4.31 -39.23
C ALA A 26 -46.97 4.52 -38.64
N GLY A 27 -46.30 5.65 -38.93
CA GLY A 27 -45.02 6.04 -38.32
C GLY A 27 -45.07 6.35 -36.82
N PRO A 28 -46.04 7.15 -36.34
CA PRO A 28 -46.09 7.56 -34.93
C PRO A 28 -46.45 6.42 -33.96
N ALA A 29 -47.22 5.41 -34.39
CA ALA A 29 -47.65 4.32 -33.50
C ALA A 29 -46.49 3.47 -32.96
N ALA A 30 -45.49 3.15 -33.81
CA ALA A 30 -44.32 2.37 -33.39
C ALA A 30 -43.40 3.16 -32.44
N ILE A 31 -43.35 4.49 -32.59
CA ILE A 31 -42.58 5.39 -31.72
C ILE A 31 -43.24 5.49 -30.35
N GLU A 32 -44.57 5.64 -30.30
CA GLU A 32 -45.33 5.71 -29.06
C GLU A 32 -45.28 4.40 -28.26
N GLU A 33 -45.41 3.26 -28.93
CA GLU A 33 -45.26 1.93 -28.32
C GLU A 33 -43.85 1.73 -27.73
N ALA A 34 -42.82 2.16 -28.45
CA ALA A 34 -41.44 2.11 -27.96
C ALA A 34 -41.21 3.04 -26.76
N GLU A 35 -41.79 4.25 -26.75
CA GLU A 35 -41.72 5.15 -25.59
C GLU A 35 -42.43 4.56 -24.36
N MET A 36 -43.54 3.84 -24.54
CA MET A 36 -44.19 3.13 -23.43
C MET A 36 -43.32 2.02 -22.86
N LEU A 37 -42.69 1.20 -23.71
CA LEU A 37 -41.76 0.15 -23.28
C LEU A 37 -40.51 0.74 -22.59
N SER A 38 -40.00 1.87 -23.10
CA SER A 38 -38.87 2.61 -22.51
C SER A 38 -39.21 3.11 -21.11
N ARG A 39 -40.42 3.67 -20.91
CA ARG A 39 -40.91 4.08 -19.58
C ARG A 39 -41.07 2.90 -18.61
N GLY A 40 -41.41 1.73 -19.13
CA GLY A 40 -41.47 0.47 -18.37
C GLY A 40 -40.11 -0.15 -18.03
N GLY A 41 -38.99 0.49 -18.39
CA GLY A 41 -37.64 -0.01 -18.16
C GLY A 41 -37.20 -1.13 -19.11
N GLN A 42 -38.01 -1.46 -20.13
CA GLN A 42 -37.74 -2.53 -21.09
C GLN A 42 -37.07 -2.00 -22.36
N TYR A 43 -35.91 -1.35 -22.20
CA TYR A 43 -35.19 -0.66 -23.28
C TYR A 43 -34.81 -1.58 -24.46
N GLU A 44 -34.48 -2.84 -24.19
CA GLU A 44 -34.09 -3.80 -25.23
C GLU A 44 -35.25 -4.11 -26.19
N SER A 45 -36.45 -4.30 -25.63
CA SER A 45 -37.67 -4.55 -26.41
C SER A 45 -38.10 -3.32 -27.21
N ALA A 46 -37.94 -2.11 -26.64
CA ALA A 46 -38.24 -0.84 -27.30
C ALA A 46 -37.35 -0.64 -28.54
N VAL A 47 -36.04 -0.87 -28.42
CA VAL A 47 -35.12 -0.78 -29.56
C VAL A 47 -35.41 -1.85 -30.60
N ALA A 48 -35.70 -3.09 -30.21
CA ALA A 48 -36.04 -4.16 -31.15
C ALA A 48 -37.31 -3.84 -31.96
N ARG A 49 -38.32 -3.26 -31.31
CA ARG A 49 -39.56 -2.82 -31.96
C ARG A 49 -39.32 -1.72 -32.99
N LEU A 50 -38.52 -0.72 -32.65
CA LEU A 50 -38.15 0.37 -33.57
C LEU A 50 -37.25 -0.11 -34.71
N GLN A 51 -36.33 -1.04 -34.46
CA GLN A 51 -35.52 -1.66 -35.51
C GLN A 51 -36.36 -2.50 -36.48
N GLY A 52 -37.39 -3.19 -35.99
CA GLY A 52 -38.38 -3.87 -36.82
C GLY A 52 -39.11 -2.89 -37.74
N ALA A 53 -39.61 -1.78 -37.19
CA ALA A 53 -40.28 -0.73 -37.96
C ALA A 53 -39.33 -0.03 -38.96
N LEU A 54 -38.05 0.14 -38.63
CA LEU A 54 -37.04 0.72 -39.53
C LEU A 54 -36.69 -0.23 -40.69
N LYS A 55 -36.75 -1.55 -40.49
CA LYS A 55 -36.56 -2.54 -41.57
C LYS A 55 -37.68 -2.47 -42.60
N GLU A 56 -38.91 -2.23 -42.16
CA GLU A 56 -40.06 -2.06 -43.04
C GLU A 56 -40.02 -0.71 -43.80
N ARG A 57 -39.45 0.34 -43.18
CA ARG A 57 -39.35 1.70 -43.74
C ARG A 57 -37.95 2.32 -43.55
N PRO A 58 -36.98 2.00 -44.41
CA PRO A 58 -35.58 2.43 -44.24
C PRO A 58 -35.32 3.92 -44.52
N GLU A 59 -36.21 4.62 -45.25
CA GLU A 59 -36.03 6.03 -45.62
C GLU A 59 -36.63 7.02 -44.61
N ASP A 60 -37.36 6.54 -43.59
CA ASP A 60 -38.02 7.40 -42.61
C ASP A 60 -37.00 7.97 -41.61
N ARG A 61 -36.74 9.28 -41.73
CA ARG A 61 -35.81 10.01 -40.87
C ARG A 61 -36.27 10.05 -39.41
N ALA A 62 -37.58 10.08 -39.15
CA ALA A 62 -38.11 10.16 -37.79
C ALA A 62 -37.88 8.84 -37.03
N LEU A 63 -38.13 7.70 -37.68
CA LEU A 63 -37.83 6.37 -37.14
C LEU A 63 -36.33 6.19 -36.87
N ARG A 64 -35.47 6.66 -37.78
CA ARG A 64 -34.01 6.59 -37.59
C ARG A 64 -33.53 7.40 -36.39
N LEU A 65 -34.07 8.60 -36.19
CA LEU A 65 -33.78 9.42 -35.00
C LEU A 65 -34.31 8.79 -33.71
N ALA A 66 -35.50 8.19 -33.75
CA ALA A 66 -36.09 7.50 -32.61
C ALA A 66 -35.25 6.27 -32.18
N VAL A 67 -34.76 5.48 -33.14
CA VAL A 67 -33.86 4.34 -32.88
C VAL A 67 -32.58 4.81 -32.18
N LEU A 68 -31.95 5.88 -32.67
CA LEU A 68 -30.73 6.42 -32.06
C LEU A 68 -30.96 6.89 -30.61
N LYS A 69 -32.07 7.61 -30.38
CA LYS A 69 -32.44 8.10 -29.04
C LYS A 69 -32.70 6.94 -28.06
N GLU A 70 -33.39 5.89 -28.48
CA GLU A 70 -33.64 4.72 -27.62
C GLU A 70 -32.38 3.85 -27.43
N GLN A 71 -31.51 3.75 -28.45
CA GLN A 71 -30.20 3.11 -28.31
C GLN A 71 -29.33 3.83 -27.27
N ASP A 72 -29.32 5.17 -27.27
CA ASP A 72 -28.57 5.96 -26.29
C ASP A 72 -29.09 5.74 -24.86
N ARG A 73 -30.41 5.66 -24.67
CA ARG A 73 -31.05 5.35 -23.38
C ARG A 73 -30.71 3.95 -22.90
N ALA A 74 -30.83 2.94 -23.77
CA ALA A 74 -30.50 1.56 -23.47
C ALA A 74 -29.01 1.41 -23.09
N VAL A 75 -28.12 2.05 -23.86
CA VAL A 75 -26.68 2.06 -23.60
C VAL A 75 -26.36 2.78 -22.29
N ALA A 76 -27.03 3.89 -21.96
CA ALA A 76 -26.85 4.57 -20.68
C ALA A 76 -27.21 3.66 -19.50
N ALA A 77 -28.36 2.97 -19.56
CA ALA A 77 -28.79 2.04 -18.51
C ALA A 77 -27.83 0.84 -18.36
N LEU A 78 -27.42 0.22 -19.47
CA LEU A 78 -26.47 -0.91 -19.44
C LEU A 78 -25.07 -0.46 -19.02
N SER A 79 -24.65 0.76 -19.36
CA SER A 79 -23.37 1.29 -18.89
C SER A 79 -23.34 1.47 -17.37
N ALA A 80 -24.46 1.83 -16.74
CA ALA A 80 -24.55 1.88 -15.28
C ALA A 80 -24.40 0.48 -14.65
N GLN A 81 -24.97 -0.56 -15.27
CA GLN A 81 -24.75 -1.96 -14.84
C GLN A 81 -23.30 -2.40 -15.05
N ALA A 82 -22.67 -2.00 -16.16
CA ALA A 82 -21.25 -2.27 -16.40
C ALA A 82 -20.34 -1.61 -15.36
N HIS A 83 -20.65 -0.36 -14.95
CA HIS A 83 -19.93 0.31 -13.87
C HIS A 83 -20.12 -0.42 -12.54
N ALA A 84 -21.35 -0.82 -12.19
CA ALA A 84 -21.60 -1.61 -10.97
C ALA A 84 -20.84 -2.95 -10.97
N ALA A 85 -20.82 -3.67 -12.09
CA ALA A 85 -20.05 -4.92 -12.22
C ALA A 85 -18.54 -4.70 -12.11
N ARG A 86 -18.03 -3.55 -12.57
CA ARG A 86 -16.62 -3.16 -12.42
C ARG A 86 -16.30 -2.89 -10.94
N ASP A 87 -17.15 -2.13 -10.26
CA ASP A 87 -16.97 -1.78 -8.84
C ASP A 87 -17.06 -3.03 -7.94
N ALA A 88 -17.89 -4.02 -8.33
CA ALA A 88 -18.00 -5.30 -7.66
C ALA A 88 -16.88 -6.30 -8.02
N GLY A 89 -16.01 -5.99 -8.99
CA GLY A 89 -14.93 -6.88 -9.43
C GLY A 89 -15.39 -8.17 -10.10
N GLN A 90 -16.55 -8.17 -10.78
CA GLN A 90 -17.15 -9.34 -11.41
C GLN A 90 -16.97 -9.34 -12.94
N PRO A 91 -15.90 -9.96 -13.49
CA PRO A 91 -15.61 -9.90 -14.93
C PRO A 91 -16.63 -10.66 -15.79
N ASP A 92 -17.26 -11.71 -15.25
CA ASP A 92 -18.26 -12.50 -15.97
C ASP A 92 -19.56 -11.73 -16.20
N GLU A 93 -19.99 -10.93 -15.22
CA GLU A 93 -21.16 -10.07 -15.36
C GLU A 93 -20.90 -8.95 -16.36
N LEU A 94 -19.72 -8.33 -16.31
CA LEU A 94 -19.29 -7.32 -17.28
C LEU A 94 -19.35 -7.84 -18.73
N LYS A 95 -18.94 -9.10 -18.96
CA LYS A 95 -19.02 -9.74 -20.27
C LYS A 95 -20.47 -9.96 -20.73
N ARG A 96 -21.38 -10.32 -19.82
CA ARG A 96 -22.82 -10.45 -20.13
C ARG A 96 -23.41 -9.10 -20.53
N VAL A 97 -23.11 -8.04 -19.78
CA VAL A 97 -23.55 -6.67 -20.09
C VAL A 97 -23.01 -6.20 -21.44
N PHE A 98 -21.71 -6.43 -21.71
CA PHE A 98 -21.12 -6.14 -23.02
C PHE A 98 -21.84 -6.86 -24.16
N THR A 99 -22.16 -8.14 -24.00
CA THR A 99 -22.86 -8.93 -25.03
C THR A 99 -24.22 -8.32 -25.37
N ARG A 100 -24.98 -7.87 -24.35
CA ARG A 100 -26.25 -7.17 -24.55
C ARG A 100 -26.06 -5.81 -25.24
N MET A 101 -25.09 -5.01 -24.80
CA MET A 101 -24.78 -3.72 -25.42
C MET A 101 -24.36 -3.85 -26.90
N ALA A 102 -23.58 -4.89 -27.22
CA ALA A 102 -23.11 -5.17 -28.58
C ALA A 102 -24.26 -5.60 -29.51
N GLN A 103 -25.30 -6.27 -28.99
CA GLN A 103 -26.50 -6.62 -29.76
C GLN A 103 -27.37 -5.39 -30.08
N ILE A 104 -27.44 -4.43 -29.16
CA ILE A 104 -28.31 -3.25 -29.29
C ILE A 104 -27.66 -2.17 -30.16
N ALA A 105 -26.39 -1.83 -29.85
CA ALA A 105 -25.69 -0.69 -30.46
C ALA A 105 -24.18 -0.99 -30.61
N PRO A 106 -23.77 -1.76 -31.64
CA PRO A 106 -22.38 -2.19 -31.83
C PRO A 106 -21.42 -1.05 -32.18
N GLN A 107 -21.90 0.01 -32.81
CA GLN A 107 -21.07 1.14 -33.25
C GLN A 107 -21.04 2.30 -32.25
N HIS A 108 -21.77 2.21 -31.13
CA HIS A 108 -21.83 3.29 -30.15
C HIS A 108 -20.48 3.45 -29.41
N PRO A 109 -19.97 4.69 -29.19
CA PRO A 109 -18.66 4.91 -28.57
C PRO A 109 -18.46 4.21 -27.22
N ARG A 110 -19.48 4.22 -26.35
CA ARG A 110 -19.43 3.50 -25.05
C ARG A 110 -19.32 1.97 -25.21
N THR A 111 -19.96 1.39 -26.22
CA THR A 111 -19.88 -0.05 -26.50
C THR A 111 -18.48 -0.43 -27.02
N GLN A 112 -17.87 0.43 -27.85
CA GLN A 112 -16.50 0.24 -28.32
C GLN A 112 -15.49 0.35 -27.18
N ALA A 113 -15.65 1.32 -26.29
CA ALA A 113 -14.82 1.45 -25.09
C ALA A 113 -14.90 0.16 -24.24
N LEU A 114 -16.11 -0.33 -23.96
CA LEU A 114 -16.31 -1.56 -23.19
C LEU A 114 -15.75 -2.81 -23.89
N ARG A 115 -15.80 -2.87 -25.23
CA ARG A 115 -15.20 -3.97 -26.01
C ARG A 115 -13.71 -4.09 -25.76
N THR A 116 -12.98 -2.98 -25.86
CA THR A 116 -11.53 -2.98 -25.70
C THR A 116 -11.11 -3.41 -24.29
N GLU A 117 -11.92 -3.06 -23.29
CA GLU A 117 -11.72 -3.49 -21.90
C GLU A 117 -12.00 -4.99 -21.69
N VAL A 118 -13.11 -5.50 -22.22
CA VAL A 118 -13.43 -6.94 -22.15
C VAL A 118 -12.38 -7.78 -22.87
N ASP A 119 -11.89 -7.32 -24.03
CA ASP A 119 -10.83 -7.99 -24.78
C ASP A 119 -9.51 -8.02 -23.98
N ARG A 120 -9.17 -6.95 -23.26
CA ARG A 120 -8.02 -6.91 -22.34
C ARG A 120 -8.18 -7.91 -21.19
N LEU A 121 -9.34 -7.93 -20.53
CA LEU A 121 -9.62 -8.87 -19.44
C LEU A 121 -9.52 -10.33 -19.89
N GLN A 122 -10.05 -10.65 -21.07
CA GLN A 122 -9.95 -12.00 -21.64
C GLN A 122 -8.50 -12.38 -21.97
N ARG A 123 -7.72 -11.44 -22.54
CA ARG A 123 -6.29 -11.65 -22.81
C ARG A 123 -5.53 -11.96 -21.52
N ARG A 124 -5.76 -11.18 -20.46
CA ARG A 124 -5.12 -11.40 -19.15
C ARG A 124 -5.46 -12.76 -18.56
N ALA A 125 -6.73 -13.16 -18.61
CA ALA A 125 -7.17 -14.46 -18.13
C ALA A 125 -6.50 -15.61 -18.90
N ARG A 126 -6.37 -15.49 -20.23
CA ARG A 126 -5.67 -16.47 -21.08
C ARG A 126 -4.18 -16.54 -20.78
N LEU A 127 -3.50 -15.40 -20.67
CA LEU A 127 -2.06 -15.37 -20.32
C LEU A 127 -1.80 -16.02 -18.96
N PHE A 128 -2.67 -15.80 -17.98
CA PHE A 128 -2.56 -16.43 -16.68
C PHE A 128 -2.81 -17.94 -16.73
N SER A 129 -3.85 -18.41 -17.45
CA SER A 129 -4.09 -19.84 -17.61
C SER A 129 -2.98 -20.55 -18.38
N ASP A 130 -2.45 -19.91 -19.42
CA ASP A 130 -1.34 -20.42 -20.23
C ASP A 130 -0.06 -20.53 -19.38
N ALA A 131 0.19 -19.53 -18.51
CA ALA A 131 1.29 -19.59 -17.57
C ALA A 131 1.13 -20.75 -16.56
N GLN A 132 -0.07 -20.98 -16.03
CA GLN A 132 -0.33 -22.11 -15.14
C GLN A 132 -0.10 -23.45 -15.84
N ALA A 133 -0.64 -23.63 -17.05
CA ALA A 133 -0.44 -24.83 -17.84
C ALA A 133 1.05 -25.06 -18.20
N ALA A 134 1.79 -24.00 -18.49
CA ALA A 134 3.23 -24.08 -18.75
C ALA A 134 4.04 -24.47 -17.51
N VAL A 135 3.64 -24.02 -16.32
CA VAL A 135 4.25 -24.45 -15.04
C VAL A 135 4.01 -25.94 -14.80
N GLU A 136 2.78 -26.43 -15.05
CA GLU A 136 2.43 -27.85 -14.92
C GLU A 136 3.20 -28.72 -15.93
N ALA A 137 3.33 -28.23 -17.17
CA ALA A 137 4.12 -28.86 -18.22
C ALA A 137 5.65 -28.75 -18.04
N LYS A 138 6.13 -28.14 -16.94
CA LYS A 138 7.56 -27.88 -16.65
C LYS A 138 8.29 -27.05 -17.72
N THR A 139 7.55 -26.28 -18.54
CA THR A 139 8.11 -25.37 -19.55
C THR A 139 8.24 -23.95 -18.98
N PHE A 140 9.18 -23.79 -18.05
CA PHE A 140 9.34 -22.55 -17.25
C PHE A 140 9.64 -21.30 -18.08
N GLU A 141 10.34 -21.40 -19.21
CA GLU A 141 10.61 -20.25 -20.10
C GLU A 141 9.32 -19.68 -20.70
N ARG A 142 8.39 -20.56 -21.09
CA ARG A 142 7.08 -20.16 -21.63
C ARG A 142 6.22 -19.54 -20.55
N ALA A 143 6.22 -20.12 -19.34
CA ALA A 143 5.51 -19.57 -18.19
C ALA A 143 6.01 -18.17 -17.82
N GLU A 144 7.33 -17.97 -17.78
CA GLU A 144 7.96 -16.68 -17.47
C GLU A 144 7.61 -15.61 -18.53
N ALA A 145 7.66 -15.96 -19.81
CA ALA A 145 7.28 -15.06 -20.90
C ALA A 145 5.81 -14.60 -20.77
N SER A 146 4.88 -15.54 -20.57
CA SER A 146 3.46 -15.23 -20.38
C SER A 146 3.20 -14.39 -19.12
N LEU A 147 3.93 -14.65 -18.02
CA LEU A 147 3.80 -13.89 -16.78
C LEU A 147 4.35 -12.47 -16.88
N ARG A 148 5.47 -12.27 -17.59
CA ARG A 148 6.03 -10.93 -17.82
C ARG A 148 5.13 -10.10 -18.73
N GLU A 149 4.53 -10.71 -19.75
CA GLU A 149 3.53 -10.05 -20.58
C GLU A 149 2.29 -9.64 -19.76
N LEU A 150 1.80 -10.54 -18.89
CA LEU A 150 0.70 -10.23 -17.97
C LEU A 150 1.04 -9.09 -17.00
N LEU A 151 2.24 -9.10 -16.41
CA LEU A 151 2.68 -8.07 -15.46
C LEU A 151 3.00 -6.73 -16.11
N ALA A 152 3.32 -6.70 -17.41
CA ALA A 152 3.44 -5.47 -18.17
C ALA A 152 2.08 -4.76 -18.31
N GLU A 153 0.98 -5.52 -18.41
CA GLU A 153 -0.38 -4.97 -18.43
C GLU A 153 -0.97 -4.69 -17.05
N GLU A 154 -0.67 -5.54 -16.05
CA GLU A 154 -1.12 -5.41 -14.66
C GLU A 154 0.05 -5.50 -13.68
N PRO A 155 0.75 -4.37 -13.42
CA PRO A 155 1.91 -4.38 -12.54
C PRO A 155 1.60 -4.90 -11.14
N HIS A 156 0.38 -4.67 -10.63
CA HIS A 156 -0.02 -4.94 -9.24
C HIS A 156 -0.69 -6.30 -9.02
N ASN A 157 -0.74 -7.20 -10.01
CA ASN A 157 -1.42 -8.48 -9.84
C ASN A 157 -0.66 -9.42 -8.86
N PRO A 158 -1.21 -9.69 -7.66
CA PRO A 158 -0.48 -10.46 -6.64
C PRO A 158 -0.34 -11.94 -7.03
N ARG A 159 -1.33 -12.51 -7.73
CA ARG A 159 -1.30 -13.92 -8.15
C ARG A 159 -0.22 -14.16 -9.20
N ALA A 160 -0.12 -13.26 -10.18
CA ALA A 160 0.90 -13.34 -11.22
C ALA A 160 2.32 -13.15 -10.64
N ARG A 161 2.53 -12.18 -9.74
CA ARG A 161 3.82 -11.98 -9.05
C ARG A 161 4.25 -13.20 -8.24
N ASN A 162 3.34 -13.78 -7.47
CA ASN A 162 3.63 -14.98 -6.68
C ASN A 162 4.00 -16.18 -7.57
N LEU A 163 3.31 -16.35 -8.71
CA LEU A 163 3.63 -17.42 -9.66
C LEU A 163 5.00 -17.17 -10.32
N LEU A 164 5.32 -15.94 -10.70
CA LEU A 164 6.61 -15.57 -11.29
C LEU A 164 7.76 -15.84 -10.31
N ASN A 165 7.64 -15.39 -9.05
CA ASN A 165 8.65 -15.64 -8.02
C ASN A 165 8.89 -17.15 -7.84
N ARG A 166 7.81 -17.96 -7.83
CA ARG A 166 7.91 -19.42 -7.75
C ARG A 166 8.65 -20.02 -8.95
N VAL A 167 8.39 -19.54 -10.16
CA VAL A 167 9.08 -20.00 -11.38
C VAL A 167 10.56 -19.60 -11.35
N GLU A 168 10.87 -18.37 -10.96
CA GLU A 168 12.23 -17.87 -10.80
C GLU A 168 12.99 -18.65 -9.72
N ASP A 169 12.35 -19.01 -8.60
CA ASP A 169 12.94 -19.84 -7.55
C ASP A 169 13.25 -21.26 -8.02
N ILE A 170 12.32 -21.90 -8.75
CA ILE A 170 12.53 -23.24 -9.32
C ILE A 170 13.71 -23.20 -10.28
N ARG A 171 13.78 -22.18 -11.14
CA ARG A 171 14.87 -21.99 -12.11
C ARG A 171 16.18 -21.66 -11.40
N ALA A 172 16.17 -20.79 -10.39
CA ALA A 172 17.34 -20.46 -9.59
C ALA A 172 17.86 -21.69 -8.85
N ASN A 173 16.98 -22.57 -8.36
CA ASN A 173 17.39 -23.82 -7.73
C ASN A 173 17.94 -24.83 -8.75
N GLN A 174 17.39 -24.92 -9.95
CA GLN A 174 17.96 -25.73 -11.05
C GLN A 174 19.32 -25.19 -11.50
N ALA A 175 19.44 -23.87 -11.69
CA ALA A 175 20.68 -23.19 -12.03
C ALA A 175 21.69 -23.26 -10.90
N ARG A 176 21.29 -23.20 -9.62
CA ARG A 176 22.18 -23.45 -8.46
C ARG A 176 22.68 -24.89 -8.48
N LYS A 177 21.84 -25.88 -8.76
CA LYS A 177 22.28 -27.28 -8.91
C LYS A 177 23.27 -27.46 -10.07
N GLN A 178 23.18 -26.64 -11.12
CA GLN A 178 24.08 -26.67 -12.28
C GLN A 178 25.34 -25.81 -12.14
N ALA A 179 25.25 -24.65 -11.47
CA ALA A 179 26.31 -23.65 -11.32
C ALA A 179 27.13 -23.82 -10.04
N THR A 180 26.59 -24.52 -9.04
CA THR A 180 27.42 -25.06 -7.98
C THR A 180 28.17 -26.24 -8.58
N GLN A 181 29.32 -25.95 -9.19
CA GLN A 181 30.46 -26.87 -9.23
C GLN A 181 30.95 -27.09 -7.79
N THR A 182 30.06 -27.53 -6.89
CA THR A 182 30.42 -28.35 -5.75
C THR A 182 31.14 -29.53 -6.34
N LEU A 183 32.33 -29.84 -5.81
CA LEU A 183 33.11 -31.05 -6.09
C LEU A 183 32.19 -32.15 -6.61
N ALA A 184 32.21 -32.42 -7.92
CA ALA A 184 31.38 -33.48 -8.52
C ALA A 184 31.68 -34.86 -7.90
N VAL A 185 32.74 -34.93 -7.09
CA VAL A 185 33.29 -36.10 -6.42
C VAL A 185 32.94 -36.18 -4.91
N GLY A 186 32.26 -35.18 -4.33
CA GLY A 186 32.11 -35.03 -2.87
C GLY A 186 30.91 -35.70 -2.18
N THR A 187 30.01 -36.39 -2.90
CA THR A 187 28.76 -36.92 -2.34
C THR A 187 28.86 -38.34 -1.76
N LYS A 188 30.00 -39.02 -1.89
CA LYS A 188 30.18 -40.34 -1.27
C LYS A 188 30.38 -40.16 0.24
N PRO A 189 29.52 -40.75 1.10
CA PRO A 189 29.70 -40.68 2.53
C PRO A 189 30.97 -41.43 2.92
N VAL A 190 31.86 -40.76 3.64
CA VAL A 190 33.09 -41.36 4.15
C VAL A 190 32.97 -41.49 5.66
N THR A 191 33.49 -42.59 6.20
CA THR A 191 33.65 -42.78 7.65
C THR A 191 35.14 -42.73 7.96
N LEU A 192 35.52 -41.81 8.84
CA LEU A 192 36.90 -41.51 9.22
C LEU A 192 37.00 -41.61 10.75
N GLU A 193 37.79 -42.56 11.24
CA GLU A 193 38.06 -42.75 12.66
C GLU A 193 39.58 -42.69 12.89
N PHE A 194 40.06 -41.53 13.34
CA PHE A 194 41.47 -41.30 13.63
C PHE A 194 41.65 -40.89 15.08
N ARG A 195 42.56 -41.58 15.77
CA ARG A 195 42.98 -41.25 17.14
C ARG A 195 44.45 -40.87 17.11
N GLU A 196 44.76 -39.62 17.46
CA GLU A 196 46.14 -39.08 17.48
C GLU A 196 46.94 -39.26 16.17
N ALA A 197 46.27 -39.23 15.01
CA ALA A 197 46.93 -39.41 13.73
C ALA A 197 47.64 -38.12 13.26
N PRO A 198 48.83 -38.21 12.63
CA PRO A 198 49.47 -37.04 12.03
C PRO A 198 48.64 -36.51 10.87
N LEU A 199 48.51 -35.19 10.75
CA LEU A 199 47.64 -34.52 9.79
C LEU A 199 47.82 -35.02 8.33
N LYS A 200 49.08 -35.26 7.90
CA LYS A 200 49.37 -35.81 6.57
C LYS A 200 48.69 -37.16 6.31
N SER A 201 48.68 -38.06 7.29
CA SER A 201 48.05 -39.38 7.15
C SER A 201 46.53 -39.30 7.00
N VAL A 202 45.90 -38.32 7.67
CA VAL A 202 44.46 -38.05 7.57
C VAL A 202 44.11 -37.54 6.17
N PHE A 203 44.90 -36.60 5.65
CA PHE A 203 44.72 -36.10 4.28
C PHE A 203 45.05 -37.12 3.20
N GLU A 204 46.01 -38.02 3.41
CA GLU A 204 46.28 -39.14 2.50
C GLU A 204 45.15 -40.17 2.46
N ALA A 205 44.50 -40.41 3.61
CA ALA A 205 43.31 -41.26 3.67
C ALA A 205 42.12 -40.60 2.96
N LEU A 206 41.93 -39.29 3.16
CA LEU A 206 40.94 -38.49 2.43
C LEU A 206 41.22 -38.45 0.92
N ALA A 207 42.49 -38.31 0.52
CA ALA A 207 42.91 -38.30 -0.88
C ALA A 207 42.53 -39.60 -1.58
N ARG A 208 42.77 -40.73 -0.91
CA ARG A 208 42.40 -42.07 -1.38
C ARG A 208 40.90 -42.28 -1.41
N ALA A 209 40.17 -41.81 -0.41
CA ALA A 209 38.71 -41.97 -0.32
C ALA A 209 37.96 -41.10 -1.35
N ALA A 210 38.46 -39.88 -1.62
CA ALA A 210 37.79 -38.88 -2.43
C ALA A 210 38.41 -38.65 -3.83
N SER A 211 39.48 -39.38 -4.18
CA SER A 211 40.24 -39.14 -5.43
C SER A 211 40.69 -37.67 -5.60
N LEU A 212 41.10 -37.06 -4.50
CA LEU A 212 41.61 -35.68 -4.43
C LEU A 212 43.11 -35.68 -4.13
N ASN A 213 43.83 -34.69 -4.66
CA ASN A 213 45.23 -34.42 -4.42
C ASN A 213 45.33 -33.23 -3.45
N PHE A 214 46.07 -33.37 -2.36
CA PHE A 214 46.33 -32.27 -1.44
C PHE A 214 47.75 -31.76 -1.63
N VAL A 215 47.90 -30.44 -1.78
CA VAL A 215 49.17 -29.73 -1.79
C VAL A 215 49.25 -28.90 -0.52
N PHE A 216 50.34 -29.04 0.24
CA PHE A 216 50.54 -28.27 1.47
C PHE A 216 51.49 -27.10 1.21
N ASP A 217 51.12 -25.90 1.67
CA ASP A 217 52.04 -24.77 1.74
C ASP A 217 53.19 -25.06 2.73
N LYS A 218 54.37 -24.49 2.48
CA LYS A 218 55.57 -24.66 3.31
C LYS A 218 55.37 -24.31 4.79
N ASP A 219 54.39 -23.46 5.08
CA ASP A 219 54.10 -22.96 6.42
C ASP A 219 53.13 -23.87 7.20
N VAL A 220 52.66 -24.98 6.61
CA VAL A 220 51.76 -25.94 7.27
C VAL A 220 52.57 -26.98 8.06
N ARG A 221 52.33 -27.06 9.37
CA ARG A 221 52.91 -28.08 10.25
C ARG A 221 52.20 -29.42 10.05
N GLY A 222 52.83 -30.32 9.31
CA GLY A 222 52.23 -31.63 8.95
C GLY A 222 52.34 -32.71 10.03
N ASP A 223 53.00 -32.43 11.16
CA ASP A 223 53.19 -33.34 12.30
C ASP A 223 52.13 -33.17 13.40
N THR A 224 51.22 -32.20 13.26
CA THR A 224 50.16 -31.97 14.23
C THR A 224 49.25 -33.18 14.31
N LYS A 225 49.12 -33.72 15.52
CA LYS A 225 48.24 -34.86 15.81
C LYS A 225 46.80 -34.37 15.90
N THR A 226 45.90 -34.99 15.15
CA THR A 226 44.46 -34.68 15.19
C THR A 226 43.69 -35.94 15.53
N THR A 227 42.68 -35.80 16.39
CA THR A 227 41.71 -36.85 16.70
C THR A 227 40.38 -36.46 16.08
N VAL A 228 39.88 -37.30 15.17
CA VAL A 228 38.71 -37.01 14.33
C VAL A 228 37.84 -38.26 14.25
N PHE A 229 36.58 -38.16 14.67
CA PHE A 229 35.59 -39.22 14.57
C PHE A 229 34.40 -38.70 13.75
N LEU A 230 34.39 -39.01 12.46
CA LEU A 230 33.35 -38.57 11.53
C LEU A 230 32.73 -39.81 10.87
N ARG A 231 31.41 -39.96 10.97
CA ARG A 231 30.66 -41.05 10.34
C ARG A 231 29.64 -40.47 9.37
N ASN A 232 29.50 -41.13 8.21
CA ASN A 232 28.52 -40.76 7.19
C ASN A 232 28.59 -39.28 6.76
N ILE A 233 29.80 -38.73 6.64
CA ILE A 233 30.02 -37.32 6.30
C ILE A 233 30.43 -37.15 4.84
N SER A 234 30.06 -36.04 4.22
CA SER A 234 30.57 -35.69 2.89
C SER A 234 32.06 -35.29 2.98
N VAL A 235 32.79 -35.46 1.88
CA VAL A 235 34.23 -35.11 1.84
C VAL A 235 34.46 -33.62 2.12
N ASP A 236 33.58 -32.76 1.61
CA ASP A 236 33.65 -31.31 1.81
C ASP A 236 33.42 -30.92 3.28
N GLU A 237 32.43 -31.53 3.94
CA GLU A 237 32.17 -31.30 5.36
C GLU A 237 33.32 -31.82 6.24
N ALA A 238 33.84 -33.01 5.94
CA ALA A 238 34.99 -33.57 6.65
C ALA A 238 36.22 -32.67 6.52
N LEU A 239 36.48 -32.16 5.32
CA LEU A 239 37.56 -31.23 5.03
C LEU A 239 37.41 -29.94 5.86
N ARG A 240 36.22 -29.33 5.87
CA ARG A 240 35.93 -28.13 6.68
C ARG A 240 36.14 -28.35 8.18
N VAL A 241 35.70 -29.49 8.72
CA VAL A 241 35.86 -29.82 10.15
C VAL A 241 37.33 -29.96 10.51
N ILE A 242 38.10 -30.70 9.70
CA ILE A 242 39.53 -30.94 9.95
C ILE A 242 40.32 -29.64 9.84
N LEU A 243 40.07 -28.86 8.80
CA LEU A 243 40.73 -27.58 8.58
C LEU A 243 40.37 -26.55 9.65
N GLY A 244 39.09 -26.44 10.02
CA GLY A 244 38.63 -25.54 11.07
C GLY A 244 39.22 -25.88 12.44
N THR A 245 39.37 -27.16 12.76
CA THR A 245 40.00 -27.60 14.03
C THR A 245 41.48 -27.21 14.11
N GLN A 246 42.20 -27.26 12.99
CA GLN A 246 43.65 -26.99 12.92
C GLN A 246 44.00 -25.56 12.47
N GLN A 247 43.02 -24.65 12.38
CA GLN A 247 43.21 -23.28 11.87
C GLN A 247 43.89 -23.24 10.49
N LEU A 248 43.49 -24.15 9.61
CA LEU A 248 43.97 -24.23 8.22
C LEU A 248 42.86 -23.75 7.27
N GLY A 249 43.26 -23.16 6.16
CA GLY A 249 42.40 -22.80 5.04
C GLY A 249 42.67 -23.69 3.84
N TYR A 250 41.74 -23.71 2.88
CA TYR A 250 41.94 -24.41 1.62
C TYR A 250 41.53 -23.56 0.42
N LYS A 251 42.17 -23.82 -0.71
CA LYS A 251 41.82 -23.27 -2.02
C LYS A 251 41.80 -24.39 -3.04
N LEU A 252 40.76 -24.47 -3.86
CA LEU A 252 40.71 -25.39 -4.98
C LEU A 252 41.58 -24.83 -6.12
N LEU A 253 42.54 -25.63 -6.59
CA LEU A 253 43.37 -25.29 -7.76
C LEU A 253 42.76 -25.86 -9.05
N ASN A 254 42.06 -27.00 -8.95
CA ASN A 254 41.27 -27.61 -10.01
C ASN A 254 40.22 -28.55 -9.35
N GLU A 255 39.47 -29.31 -10.14
CA GLU A 255 38.42 -30.24 -9.65
C GLU A 255 38.93 -31.33 -8.71
N ASN A 256 40.23 -31.64 -8.76
CA ASN A 256 40.85 -32.77 -8.06
C ASN A 256 42.02 -32.37 -7.15
N THR A 257 42.38 -31.10 -7.04
CA THR A 257 43.59 -30.64 -6.35
C THR A 257 43.26 -29.47 -5.44
N VAL A 258 43.60 -29.63 -4.16
CA VAL A 258 43.32 -28.68 -3.09
C VAL A 258 44.63 -28.22 -2.46
N LEU A 259 44.86 -26.91 -2.43
CA LEU A 259 45.96 -26.27 -1.70
C LEU A 259 45.52 -26.00 -0.26
N VAL A 260 46.27 -26.50 0.72
CA VAL A 260 46.06 -26.27 2.15
C VAL A 260 47.12 -25.30 2.66
N PHE A 261 46.69 -24.26 3.37
CA PHE A 261 47.55 -23.19 3.89
C PHE A 261 47.12 -22.78 5.30
N PRO A 262 47.99 -22.17 6.13
CA PRO A 262 47.59 -21.71 7.46
C PRO A 262 46.59 -20.56 7.36
N ALA A 263 45.53 -20.57 8.18
CA ALA A 263 44.45 -19.58 8.15
C ALA A 263 44.86 -18.22 8.76
N THR A 264 46.07 -17.73 8.48
CA THR A 264 46.50 -16.38 8.86
C THR A 264 45.90 -15.35 7.90
N GLN A 265 45.53 -14.16 8.40
CA GLN A 265 44.95 -13.10 7.56
C GLN A 265 45.85 -12.70 6.39
N GLN A 266 47.17 -12.83 6.55
CA GLN A 266 48.13 -12.46 5.51
C GLN A 266 48.16 -13.49 4.38
N LYS A 267 48.27 -14.79 4.71
CA LYS A 267 48.22 -15.86 3.69
C LYS A 267 46.85 -15.96 3.02
N GLN A 268 45.77 -15.73 3.74
CA GLN A 268 44.43 -15.67 3.14
C GLN A 268 44.35 -14.57 2.06
N ARG A 269 44.95 -13.40 2.30
CA ARG A 269 44.98 -12.31 1.31
C ARG A 269 45.85 -12.61 0.09
N ASP A 270 46.95 -13.32 0.28
CA ASP A 270 47.87 -13.65 -0.81
C ASP A 270 47.36 -14.84 -1.65
N VAL A 271 46.65 -15.78 -1.03
CA VAL A 271 46.23 -17.04 -1.66
C VAL A 271 44.83 -16.95 -2.24
N LEU A 272 43.88 -16.26 -1.61
CA LEU A 272 42.49 -16.18 -2.09
C LEU A 272 42.38 -15.28 -3.32
N ASP A 273 41.60 -15.73 -4.30
CA ASP A 273 41.34 -14.92 -5.49
C ASP A 273 40.40 -13.76 -5.15
N THR A 274 40.77 -12.58 -5.63
CA THR A 274 39.93 -11.38 -5.53
C THR A 274 39.23 -11.15 -6.86
N VAL A 275 37.97 -10.75 -6.79
CA VAL A 275 37.16 -10.34 -7.92
C VAL A 275 36.79 -8.87 -7.75
N THR A 276 36.78 -8.13 -8.86
CA THR A 276 36.34 -6.74 -8.89
C THR A 276 34.93 -6.67 -9.47
N LYS A 277 34.01 -6.02 -8.75
CA LYS A 277 32.65 -5.78 -9.21
C LYS A 277 32.29 -4.30 -9.09
N SER A 278 31.73 -3.76 -10.17
CA SER A 278 31.26 -2.38 -10.24
C SER A 278 29.76 -2.31 -10.00
N TYR A 279 29.34 -1.44 -9.09
CA TYR A 279 27.95 -1.17 -8.71
C TYR A 279 27.56 0.24 -9.14
N PHE A 280 26.58 0.34 -10.02
CA PHE A 280 25.95 1.60 -10.38
C PHE A 280 24.77 1.84 -9.44
N LEU A 281 24.82 2.94 -8.70
CA LEU A 281 23.82 3.29 -7.69
C LEU A 281 22.81 4.25 -8.33
N ALA A 282 21.52 3.96 -8.19
CA ALA A 282 20.48 4.82 -8.75
C ALA A 282 19.87 5.78 -7.72
N ASN A 283 19.67 5.30 -6.49
CA ASN A 283 18.89 5.98 -5.47
C ASN A 283 19.72 6.34 -4.22
N THR A 284 20.84 5.67 -3.97
CA THR A 284 21.69 5.92 -2.79
C THR A 284 22.96 6.71 -3.13
N ASP A 285 23.43 7.51 -2.18
CA ASP A 285 24.75 8.16 -2.20
C ASP A 285 25.89 7.12 -2.05
N PRO A 286 26.90 7.12 -2.93
CA PRO A 286 27.99 6.14 -2.90
C PRO A 286 28.83 6.21 -1.62
N LYS A 287 28.88 7.37 -0.95
CA LYS A 287 29.58 7.53 0.34
C LYS A 287 28.87 6.77 1.46
N GLN A 288 27.54 6.79 1.47
CA GLN A 288 26.75 6.05 2.45
C GLN A 288 26.88 4.55 2.22
N ALA A 289 26.81 4.11 0.96
CA ALA A 289 27.03 2.72 0.58
C ALA A 289 28.44 2.23 0.99
N GLN A 290 29.49 3.02 0.74
CA GLN A 290 30.84 2.68 1.16
C GLN A 290 30.97 2.56 2.68
N ALA A 291 30.38 3.48 3.45
CA ALA A 291 30.43 3.41 4.91
C ALA A 291 29.79 2.11 5.45
N LEU A 292 28.66 1.69 4.88
CA LEU A 292 28.01 0.43 5.23
C LEU A 292 28.85 -0.79 4.82
N VAL A 293 29.34 -0.82 3.58
CA VAL A 293 30.16 -1.94 3.09
C VAL A 293 31.46 -2.07 3.89
N ARG A 294 32.11 -0.96 4.22
CA ARG A 294 33.35 -0.97 5.01
C ARG A 294 33.14 -1.44 6.45
N THR A 295 31.98 -1.15 7.04
CA THR A 295 31.65 -1.56 8.42
C THR A 295 31.17 -3.01 8.51
N VAL A 296 30.30 -3.45 7.59
CA VAL A 296 29.69 -4.79 7.63
C VAL A 296 30.56 -5.85 6.94
N ALA A 297 31.05 -5.57 5.73
CA ALA A 297 31.85 -6.52 4.96
C ALA A 297 33.36 -6.46 5.30
N LYS A 298 33.79 -5.47 6.11
CA LYS A 298 35.20 -5.19 6.45
C LYS A 298 36.11 -5.03 5.22
N THR A 299 35.54 -4.71 4.06
CA THR A 299 36.27 -4.52 2.80
C THR A 299 37.04 -3.20 2.81
N ARG A 300 38.32 -3.24 2.41
CA ARG A 300 39.20 -2.06 2.36
C ARG A 300 39.31 -1.43 0.97
N ASP A 301 39.20 -2.24 -0.07
CA ASP A 301 39.45 -1.83 -1.44
C ASP A 301 38.14 -1.44 -2.13
N ILE A 302 37.67 -0.23 -1.82
CA ILE A 302 36.45 0.38 -2.37
C ILE A 302 36.83 1.71 -3.03
N PHE A 303 36.48 1.86 -4.30
CA PHE A 303 36.67 3.08 -5.07
C PHE A 303 35.32 3.68 -5.45
N ILE A 304 35.19 5.00 -5.36
CA ILE A 304 33.97 5.73 -5.71
C ILE A 304 34.26 6.70 -6.84
N ASP A 305 33.38 6.73 -7.84
CA ASP A 305 33.25 7.84 -8.79
C ASP A 305 31.89 8.52 -8.53
N GLU A 306 31.93 9.71 -7.92
CA GLU A 306 30.72 10.50 -7.59
C GLU A 306 30.02 11.02 -8.86
N ARG A 307 30.75 11.25 -9.95
CA ARG A 307 30.18 11.79 -11.19
C ARG A 307 29.29 10.76 -11.88
N LEU A 308 29.65 9.49 -11.79
CA LEU A 308 28.90 8.37 -12.39
C LEU A 308 28.01 7.63 -11.39
N ASN A 309 27.98 8.08 -10.13
CA ASN A 309 27.39 7.34 -9.02
C ASN A 309 27.78 5.85 -9.01
N LEU A 310 29.10 5.60 -9.11
CA LEU A 310 29.68 4.27 -9.27
C LEU A 310 30.52 3.90 -8.05
N MET A 311 30.28 2.71 -7.49
CA MET A 311 31.11 2.10 -6.47
C MET A 311 31.77 0.84 -7.04
N VAL A 312 33.11 0.82 -7.08
CA VAL A 312 33.89 -0.34 -7.50
C VAL A 312 34.45 -1.02 -6.26
N VAL A 313 34.13 -2.29 -6.08
CA VAL A 313 34.60 -3.08 -4.95
C VAL A 313 35.47 -4.22 -5.44
N ARG A 314 36.62 -4.43 -4.78
CA ARG A 314 37.49 -5.58 -5.02
C ARG A 314 37.63 -6.39 -3.74
N ASP A 315 37.15 -7.63 -3.75
CA ASP A 315 37.27 -8.55 -2.61
C ASP A 315 37.09 -10.01 -3.07
N THR A 316 37.12 -10.96 -2.14
CA THR A 316 36.81 -12.37 -2.40
C THR A 316 35.38 -12.55 -2.93
N PRO A 317 35.11 -13.58 -3.75
CA PRO A 317 33.78 -13.80 -4.34
C PRO A 317 32.67 -14.03 -3.30
N GLU A 318 33.02 -14.50 -2.10
CA GLU A 318 32.07 -14.68 -0.98
C GLU A 318 31.64 -13.33 -0.40
N VAL A 319 32.59 -12.44 -0.15
CA VAL A 319 32.33 -11.08 0.35
C VAL A 319 31.58 -10.27 -0.69
N VAL A 320 31.92 -10.39 -1.98
CA VAL A 320 31.19 -9.70 -3.05
C VAL A 320 29.72 -10.15 -3.13
N ARG A 321 29.41 -11.42 -2.87
CA ARG A 321 28.02 -11.90 -2.76
C ARG A 321 27.29 -11.34 -1.56
N LEU A 322 27.98 -11.13 -0.43
CA LEU A 322 27.41 -10.46 0.73
C LEU A 322 27.09 -8.99 0.40
N ILE A 323 28.03 -8.30 -0.26
CA ILE A 323 27.86 -6.92 -0.72
C ILE A 323 26.70 -6.82 -1.71
N ASP A 324 26.57 -7.75 -2.66
CA ASP A 324 25.44 -7.81 -3.58
C ASP A 324 24.09 -7.77 -2.85
N ARG A 325 23.94 -8.57 -1.79
CA ARG A 325 22.72 -8.61 -0.97
C ARG A 325 22.52 -7.31 -0.18
N LEU A 326 23.59 -6.74 0.37
CA LEU A 326 23.53 -5.47 1.08
C LEU A 326 23.10 -4.33 0.14
N MET A 327 23.65 -4.31 -1.08
CA MET A 327 23.37 -3.30 -2.08
C MET A 327 21.93 -3.39 -2.59
N GLN A 328 21.39 -4.61 -2.80
CA GLN A 328 19.99 -4.81 -3.18
C GLN A 328 19.00 -4.24 -2.16
N ASN A 329 19.35 -4.27 -0.87
CA ASN A 329 18.50 -3.72 0.19
C ASN A 329 18.69 -2.21 0.39
N LEU A 330 19.84 -1.67 -0.02
CA LEU A 330 20.18 -0.27 0.16
C LEU A 330 19.71 0.60 -1.00
N ASP A 331 19.93 0.17 -2.25
CA ASP A 331 19.62 0.93 -3.47
C ASP A 331 18.14 0.79 -3.88
N VAL A 332 17.24 1.06 -2.93
CA VAL A 332 15.79 1.10 -3.14
C VAL A 332 15.37 2.54 -3.41
N ALA A 333 14.41 2.72 -4.31
CA ALA A 333 13.85 4.04 -4.61
C ALA A 333 13.20 4.67 -3.37
N GLU A 334 13.45 5.96 -3.16
CA GLU A 334 12.82 6.72 -2.10
C GLU A 334 11.31 6.86 -2.35
N ALA A 335 10.53 6.89 -1.27
CA ALA A 335 9.10 7.11 -1.37
C ALA A 335 8.77 8.54 -1.80
N GLU A 336 7.70 8.69 -2.57
CA GLU A 336 7.22 9.97 -3.10
C GLU A 336 5.74 10.14 -2.79
N VAL A 337 5.37 11.35 -2.36
CA VAL A 337 3.99 11.70 -2.03
C VAL A 337 3.59 12.95 -2.80
N VAL A 338 2.41 12.90 -3.41
CA VAL A 338 1.70 14.08 -3.91
C VAL A 338 0.74 14.52 -2.84
N MET A 339 0.80 15.79 -2.45
CA MET A 339 -0.13 16.38 -1.51
C MET A 339 -1.02 17.35 -2.25
N GLU A 340 -2.33 17.11 -2.16
CA GLU A 340 -3.38 17.99 -2.65
C GLU A 340 -3.91 18.78 -1.44
N LEU A 341 -3.88 20.10 -1.52
CA LEU A 341 -4.40 20.98 -0.49
C LEU A 341 -5.61 21.71 -1.07
N GLU A 342 -6.73 21.73 -0.38
CA GLU A 342 -7.90 22.51 -0.75
C GLU A 342 -8.18 23.59 0.29
N VAL A 343 -8.26 24.83 -0.16
CA VAL A 343 -8.65 25.99 0.66
C VAL A 343 -10.00 26.47 0.16
N LEU A 344 -11.01 26.35 1.02
CA LEU A 344 -12.37 26.78 0.78
C LEU A 344 -12.65 27.98 1.68
N GLU A 345 -12.96 29.13 1.09
CA GLU A 345 -13.42 30.31 1.82
C GLU A 345 -14.74 30.81 1.26
N VAL A 346 -15.74 30.92 2.12
CA VAL A 346 -17.04 31.50 1.82
C VAL A 346 -17.23 32.75 2.68
N SER A 347 -17.42 33.90 2.05
CA SER A 347 -17.78 35.13 2.74
C SER A 347 -19.13 35.65 2.27
N SER A 348 -19.96 36.04 3.23
CA SER A 348 -21.29 36.61 3.02
C SER A 348 -21.40 37.90 3.81
N THR A 349 -21.63 39.00 3.12
CA THR A 349 -21.87 40.32 3.73
C THR A 349 -23.32 40.72 3.50
N LYS A 350 -24.00 41.16 4.56
CA LYS A 350 -25.37 41.65 4.50
C LYS A 350 -25.47 42.98 5.23
N VAL A 351 -25.86 44.03 4.52
CA VAL A 351 -26.04 45.37 5.07
C VAL A 351 -27.47 45.82 4.79
N ASP A 352 -28.25 46.04 5.83
CA ASP A 352 -29.60 46.61 5.79
C ASP A 352 -29.57 47.98 6.47
N GLU A 353 -29.88 49.04 5.72
CA GLU A 353 -29.93 50.43 6.19
C GLU A 353 -31.33 50.98 5.93
N ILE A 354 -32.03 51.32 7.01
CA ILE A 354 -33.43 51.71 6.99
C ILE A 354 -33.62 52.94 7.87
N GLY A 355 -34.11 54.05 7.31
CA GLY A 355 -34.58 55.20 8.08
C GLY A 355 -34.64 56.51 7.32
N LEU A 356 -34.94 57.58 8.05
CA LEU A 356 -34.96 58.96 7.54
C LEU A 356 -33.73 59.70 8.07
N SER A 357 -32.83 60.13 7.18
CA SER A 357 -31.71 60.98 7.56
C SER A 357 -32.17 62.43 7.64
N LEU A 358 -32.26 62.96 8.86
CA LEU A 358 -32.59 64.35 9.14
C LEU A 358 -31.31 65.20 9.18
N PRO A 359 -31.37 66.49 8.81
CA PRO A 359 -30.21 67.38 8.87
C PRO A 359 -29.65 67.49 10.30
N GLU A 360 -28.33 67.31 10.46
CA GLU A 360 -27.66 67.32 11.76
C GLU A 360 -27.38 68.73 12.31
N VAL A 361 -27.51 69.78 11.48
CA VAL A 361 -27.17 71.16 11.85
C VAL A 361 -28.44 71.98 12.08
N PHE A 362 -28.69 72.31 13.35
CA PHE A 362 -29.67 73.31 13.75
C PHE A 362 -28.95 74.62 14.07
N ASN A 363 -28.99 75.58 13.15
CA ASN A 363 -28.38 76.90 13.39
C ASN A 363 -29.24 77.71 14.36
N TYR A 364 -28.66 78.04 15.51
CA TYR A 364 -29.27 78.90 16.52
C TYR A 364 -28.48 80.21 16.60
N GLY A 365 -29.12 81.33 16.24
CA GLY A 365 -28.49 82.64 16.27
C GLY A 365 -29.48 83.75 16.02
N VAL A 366 -29.08 84.97 16.37
CA VAL A 366 -29.80 86.20 16.04
C VAL A 366 -29.19 86.73 14.73
N PRO A 367 -29.99 87.13 13.72
CA PRO A 367 -29.42 87.62 12.47
C PRO A 367 -28.46 88.80 12.71
N ASN A 368 -27.25 88.74 12.12
CA ASN A 368 -26.26 89.82 12.10
C ASN A 368 -25.60 90.26 13.44
N SER A 369 -25.40 89.38 14.43
CA SER A 369 -24.65 89.77 15.66
C SER A 369 -23.58 88.76 16.09
N THR A 370 -22.38 89.27 16.36
CA THR A 370 -21.24 88.55 16.97
C THR A 370 -20.97 88.97 18.43
N ALA A 371 -21.90 89.67 19.08
CA ALA A 371 -21.75 90.19 20.45
C ALA A 371 -22.50 89.34 21.51
N ALA A 372 -22.01 89.38 22.76
CA ALA A 372 -22.52 88.60 23.90
C ALA A 372 -23.97 88.95 24.29
N LEU A 373 -24.74 87.91 24.60
CA LEU A 373 -26.19 87.90 24.75
C LEU A 373 -26.65 88.57 26.06
N SER A 374 -27.35 89.72 25.97
CA SER A 374 -27.87 90.46 27.13
C SER A 374 -29.40 90.64 27.16
N SER A 375 -30.15 90.14 26.17
CA SER A 375 -31.61 90.06 26.25
C SER A 375 -32.19 88.94 25.38
N VAL A 376 -33.14 88.18 25.94
CA VAL A 376 -33.83 87.07 25.28
C VAL A 376 -35.14 87.63 24.70
N SER A 377 -35.05 88.29 23.56
CA SER A 377 -36.21 88.59 22.72
C SER A 377 -35.78 88.55 21.27
N GLY A 378 -36.31 87.59 20.51
CA GLY A 378 -35.95 87.38 19.10
C GLY A 378 -35.16 86.11 18.80
N LEU A 379 -35.31 85.05 19.60
CA LEU A 379 -34.95 83.70 19.17
C LEU A 379 -35.77 83.33 17.93
N ARG A 380 -35.12 83.13 16.80
CA ARG A 380 -35.75 82.54 15.61
C ARG A 380 -35.02 81.26 15.27
N TRP A 381 -35.80 80.18 15.15
CA TRP A 381 -35.33 78.91 14.62
C TRP A 381 -35.52 78.94 13.11
N SER A 382 -34.44 78.84 12.35
CA SER A 382 -34.50 78.71 10.90
C SER A 382 -33.80 77.43 10.46
N THR A 383 -34.53 76.57 9.77
CA THR A 383 -33.94 75.41 9.09
C THR A 383 -33.63 75.82 7.64
N ALA A 384 -32.36 75.75 7.26
CA ALA A 384 -31.94 76.01 5.89
C ALA A 384 -32.28 74.77 5.05
N ASN A 385 -33.50 74.76 4.50
CA ASN A 385 -34.04 73.72 3.61
C ASN A 385 -34.20 72.32 4.25
N PRO A 386 -35.38 72.00 4.82
CA PRO A 386 -35.63 70.70 5.48
C PRO A 386 -35.88 69.60 4.44
N ALA A 387 -34.84 69.20 3.71
CA ALA A 387 -34.89 68.01 2.86
C ALA A 387 -34.67 66.78 3.74
N ALA A 388 -35.74 66.03 4.04
CA ALA A 388 -35.64 64.71 4.66
C ALA A 388 -35.38 63.68 3.55
N ILE A 389 -34.29 62.92 3.67
CA ILE A 389 -33.95 61.86 2.73
C ILE A 389 -34.35 60.52 3.34
N ALA A 390 -35.24 59.80 2.65
CA ALA A 390 -35.59 58.43 3.00
C ALA A 390 -34.58 57.48 2.38
N THR A 391 -33.84 56.77 3.23
CA THR A 391 -32.85 55.80 2.81
C THR A 391 -33.36 54.40 3.15
N LEU A 392 -33.66 53.62 2.10
CA LEU A 392 -33.95 52.19 2.18
C LEU A 392 -32.95 51.46 1.30
N LYS A 393 -31.89 50.94 1.91
CA LYS A 393 -30.78 50.30 1.21
C LYS A 393 -30.54 48.93 1.82
N SER A 394 -30.75 47.87 1.04
CA SER A 394 -30.33 46.52 1.37
C SER A 394 -29.27 46.08 0.36
N SER A 395 -28.11 45.65 0.87
CA SER A 395 -26.97 45.19 0.08
C SER A 395 -26.55 43.81 0.56
N ARG A 396 -26.43 42.86 -0.37
CA ARG A 396 -25.95 41.50 -0.10
C ARG A 396 -24.77 41.20 -1.00
N GLY A 397 -23.64 40.86 -0.42
CA GLY A 397 -22.45 40.37 -1.12
C GLY A 397 -22.20 38.91 -0.75
N MET A 398 -21.82 38.09 -1.72
CA MET A 398 -21.35 36.72 -1.48
C MET A 398 -20.12 36.47 -2.33
N SER A 399 -19.09 35.90 -1.73
CA SER A 399 -17.84 35.54 -2.40
C SER A 399 -17.43 34.13 -1.98
N ASN A 400 -16.95 33.35 -2.95
CA ASN A 400 -16.45 32.00 -2.75
C ASN A 400 -15.05 31.90 -3.37
N LEU A 401 -14.08 31.44 -2.59
CA LEU A 401 -12.71 31.22 -3.00
C LEU A 401 -12.37 29.74 -2.81
N LEU A 402 -12.01 29.08 -3.91
CA LEU A 402 -11.48 27.72 -3.91
C LEU A 402 -10.08 27.75 -4.52
N ALA A 403 -9.08 27.31 -3.74
CA ALA A 403 -7.73 27.06 -4.24
C ALA A 403 -7.36 25.59 -4.02
N ASN A 404 -6.85 24.92 -5.05
CA ASN A 404 -6.37 23.54 -4.98
C ASN A 404 -4.90 23.41 -5.42
N PRO A 405 -3.92 23.90 -4.65
CA PRO A 405 -2.51 23.66 -4.95
C PRO A 405 -2.14 22.20 -4.69
N SER A 406 -1.39 21.61 -5.64
CA SER A 406 -0.81 20.28 -5.52
C SER A 406 0.71 20.35 -5.56
N ILE A 407 1.39 19.58 -4.72
CA ILE A 407 2.85 19.50 -4.68
C ILE A 407 3.32 18.06 -4.53
N ARG A 408 4.34 17.66 -5.29
CA ARG A 408 5.03 16.38 -5.12
C ARG A 408 6.32 16.59 -4.34
N ALA A 409 6.54 15.77 -3.32
CA ALA A 409 7.75 15.82 -2.50
C ALA A 409 8.26 14.40 -2.22
N ARG A 410 9.59 14.28 -2.05
CA ARG A 410 10.24 13.03 -1.61
C ARG A 410 10.14 12.87 -0.10
N ASN A 411 10.27 11.63 0.35
CA ASN A 411 10.27 11.29 1.76
C ASN A 411 11.37 12.05 2.53
N ARG A 412 10.99 12.75 3.60
CA ARG A 412 11.86 13.59 4.46
C ARG A 412 12.51 14.78 3.76
N GLU A 413 12.03 15.15 2.58
CA GLU A 413 12.51 16.33 1.85
C GLU A 413 11.52 17.48 1.98
N LYS A 414 12.01 18.66 2.37
CA LYS A 414 11.18 19.87 2.46
C LYS A 414 10.90 20.42 1.07
N ALA A 415 9.63 20.54 0.74
CA ALA A 415 9.18 21.16 -0.49
C ALA A 415 8.44 22.47 -0.18
N LYS A 416 8.75 23.52 -0.94
CA LYS A 416 8.18 24.86 -0.77
C LYS A 416 7.60 25.35 -2.08
N VAL A 417 6.38 25.86 -2.01
CA VAL A 417 5.65 26.43 -3.14
C VAL A 417 5.07 27.77 -2.71
N LEU A 418 5.30 28.81 -3.52
CA LEU A 418 4.73 30.15 -3.33
C LEU A 418 4.03 30.57 -4.62
N LEU A 419 2.71 30.75 -4.54
CA LEU A 419 1.85 31.24 -5.62
C LEU A 419 1.30 32.59 -5.19
N GLY A 420 1.76 33.67 -5.80
CA GLY A 420 1.36 35.00 -5.38
C GLY A 420 2.00 36.11 -6.18
N GLU A 421 1.74 37.33 -5.74
CA GLU A 421 2.28 38.56 -6.28
C GLU A 421 3.19 39.23 -5.24
N LYS A 422 4.16 40.02 -5.72
CA LYS A 422 5.01 40.84 -4.87
C LYS A 422 4.57 42.29 -4.96
N LEU A 423 3.98 42.80 -3.89
CA LEU A 423 3.52 44.18 -3.86
C LEU A 423 4.65 45.13 -3.46
N PRO A 424 4.96 46.15 -4.25
CA PRO A 424 5.89 47.20 -3.85
C PRO A 424 5.22 48.12 -2.82
N VAL A 425 5.88 48.28 -1.68
CA VAL A 425 5.53 49.22 -0.61
C VAL A 425 6.61 50.29 -0.57
N PHE A 426 6.21 51.53 -0.80
CA PHE A 426 7.11 52.68 -0.74
C PHE A 426 7.27 53.12 0.73
N THR A 427 8.47 53.00 1.28
CA THR A 427 8.81 53.49 2.61
C THR A 427 9.61 54.79 2.50
N THR A 428 9.02 55.89 2.96
CA THR A 428 9.69 57.20 3.03
C THR A 428 10.32 57.38 4.40
N THR A 429 11.64 57.38 4.48
CA THR A 429 12.37 57.76 5.71
C THR A 429 12.80 59.22 5.59
N SER A 430 12.27 60.07 6.47
CA SER A 430 12.65 61.49 6.53
C SER A 430 13.70 61.70 7.62
N THR A 431 14.97 61.73 7.22
CA THR A 431 16.07 62.10 8.13
C THR A 431 16.20 63.62 8.17
N ALA A 432 16.16 64.21 9.37
CA ALA A 432 16.32 65.65 9.53
C ALA A 432 17.64 66.13 8.88
N ASN A 433 17.54 67.16 8.04
CA ASN A 433 18.64 67.83 7.31
C ASN A 433 19.31 67.06 6.14
N VAL A 434 18.80 65.90 5.69
CA VAL A 434 19.42 65.12 4.57
C VAL A 434 18.46 64.88 3.38
N GLY A 435 17.20 65.32 3.47
CA GLY A 435 16.19 65.15 2.41
C GLY A 435 15.37 63.86 2.56
N VAL A 436 14.28 63.76 1.81
CA VAL A 436 13.36 62.61 1.84
C VAL A 436 13.95 61.50 0.97
N SER A 437 14.28 60.37 1.58
CA SER A 437 14.68 59.15 0.87
C SER A 437 13.52 58.17 0.80
N SER A 438 13.22 57.67 -0.40
CA SER A 438 12.17 56.66 -0.63
C SER A 438 12.83 55.34 -1.02
N SER A 439 12.65 54.31 -0.20
CA SER A 439 13.03 52.93 -0.53
C SER A 439 11.79 52.11 -0.90
N VAL A 440 11.96 51.13 -1.79
CA VAL A 440 10.89 50.20 -2.20
C VAL A 440 11.13 48.87 -1.51
N SER A 441 10.18 48.41 -0.71
CA SER A 441 10.17 47.08 -0.10
C SER A 441 9.11 46.21 -0.77
N TYR A 442 9.41 44.95 -1.08
CA TYR A 442 8.44 44.04 -1.68
C TYR A 442 7.83 43.14 -0.61
N LEU A 443 6.51 43.03 -0.60
CA LEU A 443 5.76 42.16 0.28
C LEU A 443 5.08 41.05 -0.53
N ASP A 444 5.34 39.80 -0.16
CA ASP A 444 4.76 38.63 -0.82
C ASP A 444 3.30 38.44 -0.34
N VAL A 445 2.35 38.45 -1.28
CA VAL A 445 0.94 38.14 -1.02
C VAL A 445 0.51 37.00 -1.92
N GLY A 446 -0.15 36.00 -1.34
CA GLY A 446 -0.63 34.82 -2.04
C GLY A 446 -0.61 33.60 -1.14
N LEU A 447 -0.51 32.42 -1.74
CA LEU A 447 -0.43 31.14 -1.05
C LEU A 447 1.02 30.68 -0.93
N LYS A 448 1.46 30.43 0.29
CA LYS A 448 2.76 29.84 0.60
C LYS A 448 2.54 28.52 1.32
N LEU A 449 2.98 27.44 0.71
CA LEU A 449 2.90 26.07 1.20
C LEU A 449 4.30 25.53 1.42
N GLU A 450 4.58 25.11 2.64
CA GLU A 450 5.80 24.40 3.02
C GLU A 450 5.39 23.05 3.61
N VAL A 451 5.91 21.96 3.04
CA VAL A 451 5.52 20.60 3.40
C VAL A 451 6.74 19.70 3.49
N GLU A 452 6.73 18.81 4.47
CA GLU A 452 7.75 17.78 4.67
C GLU A 452 7.02 16.46 4.96
N PRO A 453 6.88 15.57 3.96
CA PRO A 453 6.20 14.29 4.15
C PRO A 453 7.18 13.24 4.68
N GLN A 454 6.67 12.38 5.55
CA GLN A 454 7.35 11.19 6.04
C GLN A 454 6.44 9.97 5.82
N VAL A 455 6.81 9.12 4.86
CA VAL A 455 6.07 7.89 4.54
C VAL A 455 6.48 6.77 5.48
N GLN A 456 5.49 6.15 6.11
CA GLN A 456 5.67 5.00 7.00
C GLN A 456 5.48 3.68 6.23
N LEU A 457 6.03 2.58 6.76
CA LEU A 457 5.89 1.25 6.17
C LEU A 457 4.42 0.81 6.03
N ASP A 458 3.56 1.24 6.94
CA ASP A 458 2.12 0.92 6.94
C ASP A 458 1.34 1.63 5.82
N GLY A 459 1.99 2.49 5.02
CA GLY A 459 1.35 3.31 3.99
C GLY A 459 0.81 4.65 4.49
N ASP A 460 0.84 4.89 5.80
CA ASP A 460 0.50 6.18 6.38
C ASP A 460 1.56 7.24 6.08
N VAL A 461 1.13 8.48 5.88
CA VAL A 461 2.00 9.63 5.65
C VAL A 461 1.89 10.58 6.84
N THR A 462 3.01 10.79 7.54
CA THR A 462 3.13 11.87 8.51
C THR A 462 3.59 13.13 7.78
N ILE A 463 2.79 14.18 7.81
CA ILE A 463 3.06 15.42 7.07
C ILE A 463 3.26 16.55 8.07
N LYS A 464 4.40 17.22 7.98
CA LYS A 464 4.59 18.52 8.62
C LYS A 464 4.25 19.60 7.60
N VAL A 465 3.16 20.33 7.86
CA VAL A 465 2.61 21.34 6.95
C VAL A 465 2.70 22.71 7.61
N ALA A 466 3.19 23.69 6.87
CA ALA A 466 3.04 25.11 7.16
C ALA A 466 2.43 25.80 5.93
N LEU A 467 1.20 26.29 6.11
CA LEU A 467 0.42 26.96 5.09
C LEU A 467 0.14 28.40 5.53
N GLU A 468 0.32 29.33 4.61
CA GLU A 468 0.00 30.73 4.77
C GLU A 468 -0.75 31.20 3.52
N VAL A 469 -1.93 31.77 3.70
CA VAL A 469 -2.75 32.37 2.65
C VAL A 469 -2.93 33.85 2.96
N SER A 470 -2.41 34.68 2.08
CA SER A 470 -2.39 36.13 2.21
C SER A 470 -3.15 36.78 1.07
N SER A 471 -4.12 37.64 1.40
CA SER A 471 -4.97 38.35 0.44
C SER A 471 -4.98 39.84 0.75
N VAL A 472 -4.99 40.68 -0.29
CA VAL A 472 -5.13 42.14 -0.13
C VAL A 472 -6.58 42.47 0.21
N THR A 473 -6.83 42.92 1.42
CA THR A 473 -8.19 43.23 1.91
C THR A 473 -8.61 44.64 1.51
N ARG A 474 -7.72 45.63 1.67
CA ARG A 474 -8.04 47.04 1.41
C ARG A 474 -6.79 47.88 1.13
N GLN A 475 -6.90 48.86 0.25
CA GLN A 475 -5.91 49.91 0.09
C GLN A 475 -6.24 51.09 1.03
N VAL A 476 -5.27 51.52 1.82
CA VAL A 476 -5.37 52.64 2.77
C VAL A 476 -4.48 53.76 2.24
N ALA A 477 -5.05 54.94 2.04
CA ALA A 477 -4.27 56.12 1.68
C ALA A 477 -3.44 56.57 2.89
N GLY A 478 -2.12 56.57 2.73
CA GLY A 478 -1.14 57.07 3.70
C GLY A 478 -0.79 58.54 3.48
N PRO A 479 0.11 59.10 4.30
CA PRO A 479 0.61 60.46 4.15
C PRO A 479 1.22 60.70 2.76
N GLN A 480 1.06 61.91 2.21
CA GLN A 480 1.58 62.31 0.90
C GLN A 480 1.18 61.42 -0.29
N ASN A 481 -0.08 60.98 -0.33
CA ASN A 481 -0.62 60.21 -1.46
C ASN A 481 0.06 58.83 -1.66
N SER A 482 0.72 58.30 -0.62
CA SER A 482 1.22 56.93 -0.59
C SER A 482 0.06 55.94 -0.41
N ILE A 483 0.16 54.76 -1.02
CA ILE A 483 -0.84 53.71 -0.89
C ILE A 483 -0.25 52.62 0.01
N ALA A 484 -0.88 52.37 1.16
CA ALA A 484 -0.58 51.24 2.03
C ALA A 484 -1.60 50.12 1.80
N TYR A 485 -1.17 48.86 1.90
CA TYR A 485 -2.04 47.69 1.70
C TYR A 485 -2.33 47.04 3.05
N GLN A 486 -3.62 46.84 3.35
CA GLN A 486 -4.05 45.96 4.43
C GLN A 486 -4.12 44.53 3.90
N ILE A 487 -3.37 43.62 4.50
CA ILE A 487 -3.28 42.22 4.08
C ILE A 487 -3.93 41.35 5.15
N GLY A 488 -4.91 40.55 4.75
CA GLY A 488 -5.46 39.49 5.57
C GLY A 488 -4.61 38.24 5.41
N THR A 489 -4.06 37.71 6.51
CA THR A 489 -3.27 36.49 6.52
C THR A 489 -4.00 35.38 7.28
N ARG A 490 -3.98 34.18 6.72
CA ARG A 490 -4.53 32.96 7.32
C ARG A 490 -3.41 31.94 7.36
N GLN A 491 -2.95 31.57 8.56
CA GLN A 491 -1.81 30.68 8.74
C GLN A 491 -2.18 29.45 9.55
N ALA A 492 -1.69 28.28 9.12
CA ALA A 492 -1.84 27.01 9.81
C ALA A 492 -0.50 26.26 9.78
N SER A 493 -0.01 25.82 10.95
CA SER A 493 1.21 25.02 11.07
C SER A 493 0.92 23.82 11.96
N THR A 494 1.05 22.62 11.42
CA THR A 494 0.69 21.39 12.11
C THR A 494 1.51 20.21 11.60
N THR A 495 1.60 19.17 12.43
CA THR A 495 2.12 17.85 12.04
C THR A 495 1.01 16.84 12.25
N LEU A 496 0.67 16.10 11.21
CA LEU A 496 -0.48 15.20 11.20
C LEU A 496 -0.14 13.90 10.47
N ARG A 497 -0.77 12.79 10.87
CA ARG A 497 -0.59 11.47 10.24
C ARG A 497 -1.91 11.09 9.57
N ILE A 498 -1.86 10.91 8.25
CA ILE A 498 -3.02 10.61 7.41
C ILE A 498 -2.74 9.33 6.63
N ARG A 499 -3.77 8.54 6.37
CA ARG A 499 -3.70 7.43 5.43
C ARG A 499 -3.59 7.91 4.00
N ASP A 500 -3.05 7.06 3.14
CA ASP A 500 -3.01 7.32 1.71
C ASP A 500 -4.42 7.51 1.12
N GLY A 501 -4.63 8.61 0.39
CA GLY A 501 -5.89 8.95 -0.27
C GLY A 501 -7.00 9.49 0.63
N GLU A 502 -6.79 9.57 1.95
CA GLU A 502 -7.77 10.11 2.89
C GLU A 502 -7.67 11.63 2.99
N THR A 503 -8.80 12.34 2.91
CA THR A 503 -8.85 13.79 3.09
C THR A 503 -9.07 14.11 4.56
N GLN A 504 -8.18 14.91 5.14
CA GLN A 504 -8.30 15.39 6.52
C GLN A 504 -8.40 16.92 6.58
N ILE A 505 -9.24 17.44 7.49
CA ILE A 505 -9.32 18.87 7.80
C ILE A 505 -8.11 19.25 8.66
N LEU A 506 -7.27 20.18 8.19
CA LEU A 506 -6.16 20.71 8.99
C LEU A 506 -6.65 21.78 9.96
N ALA A 507 -7.51 22.67 9.46
CA ALA A 507 -8.00 23.83 10.19
C ALA A 507 -9.32 24.34 9.61
N GLY A 508 -10.14 24.94 10.46
CA GLY A 508 -11.34 25.65 10.07
C GLY A 508 -11.58 26.86 10.95
N LEU A 509 -12.12 27.94 10.38
CA LEU A 509 -12.48 29.15 11.11
C LEU A 509 -13.84 29.65 10.62
N ILE A 510 -14.76 29.86 11.55
CA ILE A 510 -16.04 30.53 11.29
C ILE A 510 -16.02 31.83 12.07
N SER A 511 -16.19 32.95 11.37
CA SER A 511 -16.29 34.30 11.93
C SER A 511 -17.66 34.85 11.56
N ASP A 512 -18.44 35.28 12.55
CA ASP A 512 -19.73 35.97 12.35
C ASP A 512 -19.69 37.26 13.16
N ASN A 513 -19.69 38.39 12.45
CA ASN A 513 -19.66 39.71 13.05
C ASN A 513 -20.96 40.44 12.74
N GLU A 514 -21.72 40.77 13.79
CA GLU A 514 -22.97 41.51 13.68
C GLU A 514 -22.80 42.88 14.35
N SER A 515 -23.05 43.94 13.58
CA SER A 515 -22.98 45.34 14.02
C SER A 515 -24.30 46.00 13.72
N ARG A 516 -24.98 46.47 14.77
CA ARG A 516 -26.20 47.28 14.69
C ARG A 516 -25.87 48.68 15.16
N ASN A 517 -25.94 49.64 14.26
CA ASN A 517 -25.78 51.06 14.56
C ASN A 517 -27.13 51.75 14.43
N SER A 518 -27.57 52.45 15.47
CA SER A 518 -28.75 53.30 15.42
C SER A 518 -28.35 54.74 15.68
N SER A 519 -28.80 55.65 14.82
CA SER A 519 -28.57 57.10 14.95
C SER A 519 -29.89 57.83 14.74
N GLY A 520 -30.24 58.77 15.62
CA GLY A 520 -31.52 59.46 15.53
C GLY A 520 -31.62 60.63 16.50
N VAL A 521 -32.76 61.32 16.42
CA VAL A 521 -33.06 62.45 17.31
C VAL A 521 -33.26 61.92 18.74
N PRO A 522 -32.49 62.42 19.74
CA PRO A 522 -32.62 61.99 21.12
C PRO A 522 -34.06 62.10 21.62
N GLY A 523 -34.60 61.04 22.23
CA GLY A 523 -35.96 60.96 22.77
C GLY A 523 -37.05 60.60 21.75
N LEU A 524 -37.01 61.14 20.53
CA LEU A 524 -38.02 60.83 19.50
C LEU A 524 -37.76 59.49 18.79
N HIS A 525 -36.49 59.12 18.64
CA HIS A 525 -36.06 57.85 18.03
C HIS A 525 -36.47 56.61 18.85
N ASP A 526 -36.69 56.75 20.15
CA ASP A 526 -36.95 55.62 21.05
C ASP A 526 -38.45 55.26 21.16
N LEU A 527 -39.33 55.98 20.46
CA LEU A 527 -40.77 55.69 20.45
C LEU A 527 -41.06 54.37 19.71
N PRO A 528 -41.89 53.46 20.26
CA PRO A 528 -42.05 52.08 19.77
C PRO A 528 -42.67 51.96 18.36
N ILE A 529 -43.30 53.02 17.85
CA ILE A 529 -43.97 53.05 16.54
C ILE A 529 -43.44 54.20 15.67
N ALA A 530 -43.28 55.39 16.25
CA ALA A 530 -42.82 56.58 15.52
C ALA A 530 -41.28 56.71 15.42
N GLY A 531 -40.52 55.97 16.23
CA GLY A 531 -39.07 56.14 16.34
C GLY A 531 -38.30 55.93 15.04
N ARG A 532 -38.79 55.04 14.16
CA ARG A 532 -38.20 54.76 12.85
C ARG A 532 -38.31 55.94 11.87
N LEU A 533 -39.18 56.91 12.14
CA LEU A 533 -39.30 58.14 11.34
C LEU A 533 -38.31 59.22 11.77
N PHE A 534 -37.68 59.08 12.93
CA PHE A 534 -36.79 60.06 13.54
C PHE A 534 -35.36 59.54 13.73
N GLY A 535 -34.99 58.49 13.01
CA GLY A 535 -33.61 58.03 12.90
C GLY A 535 -33.39 56.94 11.86
N THR A 536 -32.14 56.48 11.79
CA THR A 536 -31.61 55.50 10.88
C THR A 536 -31.04 54.32 11.66
N THR A 537 -31.41 53.10 11.25
CA THR A 537 -30.82 51.87 11.76
C THR A 537 -30.04 51.21 10.62
N LYS A 538 -28.77 50.92 10.89
CA LYS A 538 -27.86 50.21 10.00
C LYS A 538 -27.45 48.90 10.65
N ASP A 539 -27.95 47.80 10.12
CA ASP A 539 -27.60 46.44 10.50
C ASP A 539 -26.59 45.89 9.49
N SER A 540 -25.40 45.51 9.95
CA SER A 540 -24.34 44.89 9.15
C SER A 540 -24.02 43.52 9.73
N ARG A 541 -24.08 42.48 8.92
CA ARG A 541 -23.67 41.12 9.28
C ARG A 541 -22.66 40.59 8.28
N ASP A 542 -21.47 40.31 8.77
CA ASP A 542 -20.35 39.79 8.00
C ASP A 542 -19.99 38.39 8.49
N LYS A 543 -20.26 37.38 7.66
CA LYS A 543 -19.98 35.97 7.96
C LYS A 543 -18.90 35.43 7.03
N THR A 544 -17.84 34.86 7.59
CA THR A 544 -16.72 34.25 6.85
C THR A 544 -16.44 32.85 7.38
N GLU A 545 -16.44 31.86 6.50
CA GLU A 545 -16.11 30.46 6.80
C GLU A 545 -14.88 30.06 5.98
N VAL A 546 -13.85 29.54 6.63
CA VAL A 546 -12.63 29.06 5.99
C VAL A 546 -12.40 27.63 6.41
N ILE A 547 -12.16 26.73 5.45
CA ILE A 547 -11.84 25.32 5.69
C ILE A 547 -10.59 24.95 4.88
N LEU A 548 -9.65 24.29 5.53
CA LEU A 548 -8.39 23.85 4.97
C LEU A 548 -8.34 22.32 5.01
N LEU A 549 -8.21 21.69 3.86
CA LEU A 549 -8.21 20.24 3.68
C LEU A 549 -6.90 19.79 3.04
N ILE A 550 -6.37 18.63 3.43
CA ILE A 550 -5.21 18.01 2.80
C ILE A 550 -5.51 16.55 2.51
N THR A 551 -5.10 16.12 1.32
CA THR A 551 -5.20 14.74 0.86
C THR A 551 -3.82 14.30 0.36
N PRO A 552 -3.11 13.41 1.07
CA PRO A 552 -1.90 12.81 0.54
C PRO A 552 -2.24 11.68 -0.43
N ARG A 553 -1.40 11.53 -1.45
CA ARG A 553 -1.40 10.41 -2.39
C ARG A 553 0.01 9.88 -2.54
N VAL A 554 0.25 8.65 -2.09
CA VAL A 554 1.55 7.97 -2.18
C VAL A 554 1.72 7.48 -3.62
N VAL A 555 2.66 8.08 -4.35
CA VAL A 555 3.00 7.67 -5.73
C VAL A 555 3.91 6.45 -5.71
N ARG A 556 4.82 6.40 -4.74
CA ARG A 556 5.74 5.29 -4.49
C ARG A 556 5.84 5.07 -2.99
N ASN A 557 5.51 3.86 -2.54
CA ASN A 557 5.60 3.49 -1.13
C ASN A 557 6.99 2.92 -0.79
N VAL A 558 7.39 3.02 0.48
CA VAL A 558 8.56 2.33 1.01
C VAL A 558 8.27 0.84 1.03
N MET A 559 8.82 0.08 0.08
CA MET A 559 8.72 -1.38 0.11
C MET A 559 9.71 -1.92 1.13
N GLN A 560 9.24 -2.73 2.09
CA GLN A 560 10.14 -3.53 2.90
C GLN A 560 10.73 -4.63 2.00
N PRO A 561 12.07 -4.71 1.84
CA PRO A 561 12.67 -5.84 1.14
C PRO A 561 12.25 -7.12 1.88
N SER A 562 11.63 -8.06 1.17
CA SER A 562 11.14 -9.33 1.75
C SER A 562 12.23 -10.16 2.44
N VAL A 563 13.49 -9.86 2.15
CA VAL A 563 14.68 -10.50 2.71
C VAL A 563 15.04 -9.97 4.11
N ALA A 564 14.47 -8.86 4.57
CA ALA A 564 14.81 -8.21 5.84
C ALA A 564 14.41 -9.02 7.09
N GLY A 565 13.48 -9.98 6.96
CA GLY A 565 13.05 -10.84 8.07
C GLY A 565 13.85 -12.13 8.24
N ALA A 566 14.65 -12.53 7.25
CA ALA A 566 15.42 -13.77 7.31
C ALA A 566 16.82 -13.48 7.85
N MET A 567 17.12 -13.95 9.07
CA MET A 567 18.48 -13.94 9.61
C MET A 567 19.37 -14.81 8.71
N SER A 568 20.08 -14.16 7.78
CA SER A 568 21.04 -14.85 6.92
C SER A 568 22.36 -14.99 7.67
N PRO A 569 23.00 -16.18 7.67
CA PRO A 569 24.35 -16.32 8.19
C PRO A 569 25.29 -15.38 7.42
N SER A 570 26.07 -14.57 8.14
CA SER A 570 26.99 -13.57 7.59
C SER A 570 28.46 -13.96 7.72
N GLY A 571 28.74 -15.24 8.01
CA GLY A 571 30.09 -15.75 8.26
C GLY A 571 30.60 -15.46 9.67
N THR A 572 31.92 -15.53 9.85
CA THR A 572 32.58 -15.27 11.13
C THR A 572 33.17 -13.87 11.14
N GLU A 573 33.48 -13.33 12.31
CA GLU A 573 34.09 -11.99 12.41
C GLU A 573 35.46 -11.90 11.70
N ALA A 574 36.19 -13.02 11.67
CA ALA A 574 37.47 -13.14 10.97
C ALA A 574 37.30 -13.29 9.45
N GLN A 575 36.15 -13.80 8.99
CA GLN A 575 35.87 -14.08 7.59
C GLN A 575 34.39 -13.80 7.27
N PRO A 576 34.06 -12.53 6.95
CA PRO A 576 32.71 -12.12 6.57
C PRO A 576 32.26 -12.84 5.29
N GLY A 577 31.01 -13.27 5.24
CA GLY A 577 30.43 -13.95 4.07
C GLY A 577 30.77 -15.43 3.95
N ALA A 578 31.63 -15.98 4.80
CA ALA A 578 31.92 -17.42 4.85
C ALA A 578 30.65 -18.22 5.17
N MET A 579 30.54 -19.42 4.58
CA MET A 579 29.43 -20.32 4.90
C MET A 579 29.48 -20.72 6.39
N PRO A 580 28.33 -20.82 7.08
CA PRO A 580 28.32 -21.27 8.46
C PRO A 580 28.87 -22.70 8.57
N MET A 581 29.61 -22.96 9.65
CA MET A 581 30.17 -24.27 9.94
C MET A 581 29.09 -25.18 10.56
N THR A 582 28.12 -25.56 9.74
CA THR A 582 27.03 -26.46 10.13
C THR A 582 27.18 -27.77 9.38
N LEU A 583 27.10 -28.87 10.13
CA LEU A 583 26.91 -30.20 9.53
C LEU A 583 25.46 -30.36 9.10
N ARG A 584 25.19 -31.28 8.17
CA ARG A 584 23.82 -31.65 7.84
C ARG A 584 23.17 -32.35 9.05
N ASP A 585 21.85 -32.25 9.16
CA ASP A 585 21.09 -32.81 10.29
C ASP A 585 21.24 -34.34 10.44
N ASP A 586 21.67 -35.04 9.39
CA ASP A 586 21.93 -36.48 9.36
C ASP A 586 23.35 -36.89 9.79
N ALA A 587 24.26 -35.94 10.04
CA ALA A 587 25.64 -36.21 10.45
C ALA A 587 25.75 -36.43 11.97
N GLN A 588 26.32 -37.58 12.39
CA GLN A 588 26.54 -37.91 13.80
C GLN A 588 28.02 -37.84 14.18
N ALA A 589 28.36 -36.96 15.13
CA ALA A 589 29.65 -36.96 15.82
C ALA A 589 29.59 -37.90 17.03
N VAL A 590 30.25 -39.06 16.95
CA VAL A 590 30.24 -40.06 18.04
C VAL A 590 31.49 -39.91 18.90
N LEU A 591 31.32 -39.69 20.21
CA LEU A 591 32.41 -39.74 21.19
C LEU A 591 32.73 -41.21 21.53
N PRO A 592 34.01 -41.63 21.58
CA PRO A 592 34.36 -43.02 21.86
C PRO A 592 34.13 -43.39 23.33
N THR A 593 33.31 -44.40 23.59
CA THR A 593 33.21 -45.08 24.89
C THR A 593 34.38 -46.05 25.07
N ALA A 594 35.17 -45.88 26.13
CA ALA A 594 36.27 -46.77 26.50
C ALA A 594 35.77 -48.15 26.99
N GLY A 595 36.52 -49.21 26.67
CA GLY A 595 36.15 -50.63 26.78
C GLY A 595 36.21 -51.28 28.16
N SER A 596 35.59 -52.46 28.23
CA SER A 596 35.41 -53.35 29.39
C SER A 596 36.60 -54.29 29.65
N GLY A 597 36.80 -54.68 30.92
CA GLY A 597 37.66 -55.81 31.33
C GLY A 597 37.26 -56.43 32.68
N LEU A 598 36.86 -57.72 32.62
CA LEU A 598 36.97 -58.83 33.61
C LEU A 598 36.27 -58.80 35.00
N GLY A 599 35.17 -59.59 35.12
CA GLY A 599 35.13 -60.88 35.86
C GLY A 599 34.89 -60.95 37.39
N GLY A 600 33.72 -61.47 37.82
CA GLY A 600 33.59 -62.40 38.98
C GLY A 600 32.62 -62.10 40.16
N LEU A 601 31.34 -62.55 40.04
CA LEU A 601 30.40 -63.15 41.04
C LEU A 601 30.11 -62.49 42.43
N PRO A 602 29.03 -62.87 43.17
CA PRO A 602 27.62 -62.49 42.96
C PRO A 602 26.95 -61.85 44.21
N GLY A 603 25.84 -61.13 44.00
CA GLY A 603 24.82 -60.92 45.03
C GLY A 603 24.89 -59.63 45.87
N ALA A 604 24.24 -58.57 45.38
CA ALA A 604 23.42 -57.67 46.18
C ALA A 604 22.58 -56.78 45.25
N ARG A 605 21.26 -56.95 45.25
CA ARG A 605 20.33 -55.88 44.84
C ARG A 605 20.34 -54.83 45.95
N PRO A 606 20.62 -53.57 45.62
CA PRO A 606 19.52 -52.60 45.56
C PRO A 606 19.52 -51.80 44.25
N GLY A 607 18.37 -51.16 43.99
CA GLY A 607 17.96 -50.57 42.72
C GLY A 607 19.00 -49.73 41.99
N ALA A 608 19.13 -50.02 40.70
CA ALA A 608 19.92 -49.27 39.75
C ALA A 608 19.35 -47.86 39.55
N THR A 609 20.09 -46.89 40.05
CA THR A 609 20.24 -45.57 39.43
C THR A 609 21.17 -45.70 38.21
N GLY A 610 20.72 -45.15 37.09
CA GLY A 610 21.38 -45.07 35.79
C GLY A 610 20.30 -44.89 34.72
N ARG A 611 20.33 -43.92 33.81
CA ARG A 611 21.46 -43.15 33.32
C ARG A 611 20.95 -41.86 32.70
N ALA A 612 21.67 -40.79 33.00
CA ALA A 612 21.62 -39.52 32.32
C ALA A 612 21.84 -39.69 30.82
N GLY A 613 20.95 -39.06 30.06
CA GLY A 613 21.07 -38.77 28.64
C GLY A 613 20.20 -37.56 28.35
N ALA A 614 20.73 -36.69 27.49
CA ALA A 614 20.13 -35.49 26.91
C ALA A 614 20.06 -34.24 27.80
N GLY A 615 20.69 -33.18 27.28
CA GLY A 615 20.87 -31.90 27.92
C GLY A 615 19.56 -31.26 28.37
N ALA A 616 19.68 -30.55 29.48
CA ALA A 616 18.69 -29.67 30.04
C ALA A 616 18.22 -28.65 28.97
N GLY A 617 17.11 -28.97 28.32
CA GLY A 617 16.17 -27.94 27.86
C GLY A 617 15.61 -27.25 29.09
N ALA A 618 15.55 -25.92 29.07
CA ALA A 618 14.90 -25.14 30.11
C ALA A 618 13.48 -25.70 30.36
N PRO A 619 12.99 -25.75 31.61
CA PRO A 619 11.64 -26.24 31.90
C PRO A 619 10.60 -25.31 31.24
N VAL A 620 10.10 -25.72 30.08
CA VAL A 620 9.10 -25.00 29.29
C VAL A 620 7.72 -25.22 29.92
N LEU A 621 6.89 -24.17 30.00
CA LEU A 621 5.49 -24.28 30.42
C LEU A 621 4.73 -25.16 29.42
N GLY A 622 3.86 -26.03 29.93
CA GLY A 622 3.03 -26.92 29.11
C GLY A 622 1.56 -26.53 29.15
N LEU A 623 0.91 -26.46 28.00
CA LEU A 623 -0.55 -26.37 27.86
C LEU A 623 -1.08 -27.77 27.55
N THR A 624 -2.13 -28.20 28.25
CA THR A 624 -2.76 -29.50 28.00
C THR A 624 -4.27 -29.30 27.85
N GLY A 625 -4.85 -29.87 26.80
CA GLY A 625 -6.28 -29.80 26.50
C GLY A 625 -6.69 -30.84 25.45
N PRO A 626 -8.00 -30.95 25.15
CA PRO A 626 -8.52 -31.91 24.17
C PRO A 626 -8.10 -31.54 22.74
N GLU A 627 -7.71 -32.49 21.89
CA GLU A 627 -7.30 -32.21 20.50
C GLU A 627 -8.48 -31.82 19.58
N GLU A 628 -9.69 -32.29 19.89
CA GLU A 628 -10.91 -32.00 19.14
C GLU A 628 -12.05 -31.50 20.03
N VAL A 629 -12.80 -30.49 19.56
CA VAL A 629 -13.91 -29.87 20.29
C VAL A 629 -15.13 -29.63 19.38
N LEU A 630 -16.33 -29.85 19.93
CA LEU A 630 -17.60 -29.57 19.26
C LEU A 630 -17.90 -28.06 19.19
N PRO A 631 -18.45 -27.54 18.08
CA PRO A 631 -18.93 -26.15 18.00
C PRO A 631 -19.91 -25.82 19.13
N GLY A 632 -19.73 -24.69 19.80
CA GLY A 632 -20.58 -24.24 20.91
C GLY A 632 -20.23 -24.82 22.29
N ALA A 633 -19.38 -25.85 22.37
CA ALA A 633 -19.03 -26.52 23.62
C ALA A 633 -17.96 -25.77 24.42
N SER A 634 -18.08 -25.82 25.76
CA SER A 634 -17.06 -25.35 26.69
C SER A 634 -16.12 -26.47 27.10
N PHE A 635 -14.81 -26.22 27.09
CA PHE A 635 -13.77 -27.18 27.43
C PHE A 635 -12.69 -26.54 28.31
N GLN A 636 -11.91 -27.38 28.99
CA GLN A 636 -10.89 -26.96 29.94
C GLN A 636 -9.49 -27.12 29.33
N VAL A 637 -8.69 -26.07 29.40
CA VAL A 637 -7.27 -26.08 29.07
C VAL A 637 -6.48 -25.84 30.34
N ILE A 638 -5.51 -26.71 30.64
CA ILE A 638 -4.72 -26.66 31.87
C ILE A 638 -3.33 -26.11 31.55
N VAL A 639 -2.94 -25.04 32.25
CA VAL A 639 -1.58 -24.52 32.23
C VAL A 639 -0.78 -25.22 33.33
N ASN A 640 0.29 -25.93 32.96
CA ASN A 640 1.15 -26.66 33.86
C ASN A 640 2.48 -25.93 34.04
N ASN A 641 2.82 -25.58 35.29
CA ASN A 641 4.10 -24.95 35.63
C ASN A 641 5.03 -25.97 36.30
N PRO A 642 6.04 -26.51 35.58
CA PRO A 642 7.01 -27.43 36.15
C PRO A 642 8.08 -26.76 37.03
N THR A 643 8.15 -25.43 37.05
CA THR A 643 9.20 -24.70 37.77
C THR A 643 8.91 -24.54 39.27
N ALA A 644 9.98 -24.32 40.05
CA ALA A 644 9.93 -24.11 41.50
C ALA A 644 9.51 -22.69 41.91
N GLN A 645 9.20 -21.80 40.96
CA GLN A 645 8.76 -20.42 41.20
C GLN A 645 7.37 -20.18 40.58
N PRO A 646 6.52 -19.31 41.16
CA PRO A 646 5.27 -18.91 40.52
C PRO A 646 5.57 -18.13 39.23
N ILE A 647 4.88 -18.46 38.14
CA ILE A 647 5.02 -17.77 36.84
C ILE A 647 3.68 -17.13 36.46
N THR A 648 3.73 -15.88 36.03
CA THR A 648 2.61 -15.20 35.36
C THR A 648 2.85 -15.26 33.86
N THR A 649 1.92 -15.84 33.10
CA THR A 649 1.99 -15.93 31.63
C THR A 649 0.69 -15.46 30.99
N THR A 650 0.76 -14.95 29.77
CA THR A 650 -0.42 -14.59 28.98
C THR A 650 -0.75 -15.75 28.04
N VAL A 651 -1.99 -16.25 28.12
CA VAL A 651 -2.53 -17.20 27.16
C VAL A 651 -3.27 -16.41 26.08
N THR A 652 -2.88 -16.61 24.83
CA THR A 652 -3.47 -15.97 23.65
C THR A 652 -4.34 -16.96 22.91
N VAL A 653 -5.55 -16.52 22.56
CA VAL A 653 -6.58 -17.36 21.94
C VAL A 653 -7.13 -16.62 20.74
N ASP A 654 -7.35 -17.33 19.63
CA ASP A 654 -8.00 -16.75 18.46
C ASP A 654 -9.48 -16.46 18.74
N SER A 655 -9.78 -15.18 18.99
CA SER A 655 -11.13 -14.68 19.28
C SER A 655 -12.15 -14.85 18.14
N THR A 656 -11.70 -15.22 16.94
CA THR A 656 -12.61 -15.54 15.82
C THR A 656 -13.21 -16.95 15.98
N VAL A 657 -12.53 -17.87 16.65
CA VAL A 657 -12.93 -19.27 16.81
C VAL A 657 -13.33 -19.63 18.25
N LEU A 658 -12.69 -19.02 19.24
CA LEU A 658 -12.80 -19.38 20.65
C LEU A 658 -13.08 -18.15 21.55
N ASP A 659 -13.99 -18.29 22.50
CA ASP A 659 -14.27 -17.31 23.56
C ASP A 659 -13.71 -17.78 24.90
N ILE A 660 -13.27 -16.81 25.73
CA ILE A 660 -12.74 -17.08 27.07
C ILE A 660 -13.92 -17.05 28.06
N ALA A 661 -14.25 -18.19 28.67
CA ALA A 661 -15.37 -18.33 29.61
C ALA A 661 -14.97 -18.11 31.08
N THR A 662 -13.71 -17.73 31.34
CA THR A 662 -13.17 -17.51 32.69
C THR A 662 -13.33 -16.04 33.09
N PRO A 663 -13.80 -15.71 34.31
CA PRO A 663 -13.99 -14.32 34.74
C PRO A 663 -12.66 -13.54 34.78
N GLY A 664 -12.62 -12.39 34.10
CA GLY A 664 -11.45 -11.50 34.04
C GLY A 664 -10.60 -11.57 32.76
N GLY A 665 -11.04 -12.27 31.71
CA GLY A 665 -10.40 -12.26 30.39
C GLY A 665 -10.93 -11.15 29.47
N GLU A 666 -10.05 -10.37 28.87
CA GLU A 666 -10.38 -9.49 27.74
C GLU A 666 -10.26 -10.28 26.43
N SER A 667 -11.03 -9.90 25.41
CA SER A 667 -11.18 -10.64 24.14
C SER A 667 -9.84 -11.13 23.55
N GLY A 668 -9.60 -12.44 23.60
CA GLY A 668 -8.45 -13.11 22.99
C GLY A 668 -7.17 -13.19 23.83
N ARG A 669 -7.10 -12.59 25.03
CA ARG A 669 -5.92 -12.67 25.91
C ARG A 669 -6.29 -12.79 27.39
N ILE A 670 -5.67 -13.72 28.11
CA ILE A 670 -5.85 -13.86 29.57
C ILE A 670 -4.51 -14.01 30.29
N SER A 671 -4.28 -13.19 31.32
CA SER A 671 -3.10 -13.28 32.18
C SER A 671 -3.35 -14.27 33.33
N VAL A 672 -2.45 -15.23 33.49
CA VAL A 672 -2.64 -16.37 34.39
C VAL A 672 -1.38 -16.55 35.23
N THR A 673 -1.50 -16.30 36.53
CA THR A 673 -0.47 -16.66 37.52
C THR A 673 -0.68 -18.09 37.99
N VAL A 674 0.32 -18.94 37.77
CA VAL A 674 0.33 -20.36 38.15
C VAL A 674 1.33 -20.58 39.31
N PRO A 675 0.92 -21.19 40.43
CA PRO A 675 1.81 -21.44 41.56
C PRO A 675 2.94 -22.44 41.22
N PRO A 676 4.03 -22.47 42.02
CA PRO A 676 5.17 -23.36 41.77
C PRO A 676 4.74 -24.83 41.82
N LYS A 677 5.17 -25.63 40.84
CA LYS A 677 4.72 -27.03 40.63
C LYS A 677 3.19 -27.19 40.58
N GLY A 678 2.47 -26.15 40.16
CA GLY A 678 1.02 -26.09 40.14
C GLY A 678 0.41 -26.23 38.75
N ARG A 679 -0.90 -26.50 38.73
CA ARG A 679 -1.74 -26.51 37.52
C ARG A 679 -2.87 -25.51 37.69
N LYS A 680 -3.16 -24.71 36.66
CA LYS A 680 -4.30 -23.80 36.66
C LYS A 680 -5.21 -24.07 35.47
N PRO A 681 -6.48 -24.45 35.70
CA PRO A 681 -7.43 -24.66 34.61
C PRO A 681 -7.99 -23.34 34.09
N LEU A 682 -8.20 -23.27 32.78
CA LEU A 682 -8.86 -22.18 32.05
C LEU A 682 -10.04 -22.78 31.29
N MET A 683 -11.21 -22.15 31.39
CA MET A 683 -12.35 -22.54 30.56
C MET A 683 -12.40 -21.69 29.30
N LEU A 684 -12.42 -22.38 28.16
CA LEU A 684 -12.62 -21.82 26.83
C LEU A 684 -13.91 -22.38 26.24
N ARG A 685 -14.53 -21.66 25.30
CA ARG A 685 -15.73 -22.09 24.60
C ARG A 685 -15.55 -21.90 23.09
N ALA A 686 -15.85 -22.93 22.31
CA ALA A 686 -15.88 -22.80 20.85
C ALA A 686 -17.13 -22.02 20.42
N LYS A 687 -16.97 -21.06 19.51
CA LYS A 687 -18.12 -20.32 18.95
C LYS A 687 -19.01 -21.26 18.15
N ALA A 688 -20.33 -21.12 18.29
CA ALA A 688 -21.31 -21.99 17.64
C ALA A 688 -21.37 -21.78 16.10
N GLU A 689 -20.87 -20.64 15.61
CA GLU A 689 -20.89 -20.26 14.19
C GLU A 689 -19.77 -20.93 13.36
N VAL A 690 -18.80 -21.59 14.01
CA VAL A 690 -17.66 -22.22 13.35
C VAL A 690 -17.94 -23.69 13.06
N THR A 691 -17.99 -24.08 11.78
CA THR A 691 -18.36 -25.45 11.35
C THR A 691 -17.17 -26.40 11.19
N LEU A 692 -16.02 -25.93 10.70
CA LEU A 692 -14.76 -26.67 10.61
C LEU A 692 -13.59 -25.68 10.62
N SER A 693 -12.74 -25.71 11.65
CA SER A 693 -11.56 -24.83 11.73
C SER A 693 -10.44 -25.42 12.59
N ASP A 694 -9.19 -25.28 12.13
CA ASP A 694 -7.99 -25.57 12.92
C ASP A 694 -7.52 -24.27 13.59
N THR A 695 -7.43 -24.27 14.92
CA THR A 695 -7.04 -23.09 15.70
C THR A 695 -5.91 -23.44 16.68
N ILE A 696 -5.20 -22.42 17.16
CA ILE A 696 -4.04 -22.56 18.03
C ILE A 696 -4.26 -21.73 19.29
N VAL A 697 -4.09 -22.36 20.45
CA VAL A 697 -4.02 -21.66 21.74
C VAL A 697 -2.55 -21.50 22.12
N GLY A 698 -2.08 -20.26 22.09
CA GLY A 698 -0.70 -19.90 22.34
C GLY A 698 -0.45 -19.42 23.76
N MET A 699 0.81 -19.45 24.20
CA MET A 699 1.27 -18.77 25.41
C MET A 699 2.64 -18.14 25.15
N ASP A 700 2.94 -17.05 25.85
CA ASP A 700 4.17 -16.26 25.64
C ASP A 700 5.47 -17.07 25.87
N ALA A 701 5.42 -18.14 26.65
CA ALA A 701 6.61 -18.93 27.03
C ALA A 701 6.34 -20.45 27.10
N GLY A 702 5.77 -21.04 26.04
CA GLY A 702 5.67 -22.49 25.93
C GLY A 702 5.09 -23.01 24.62
N GLU A 703 4.99 -24.34 24.49
CA GLU A 703 4.54 -24.98 23.26
C GLU A 703 3.03 -24.74 23.04
N PRO A 704 2.61 -24.28 21.84
CA PRO A 704 1.21 -23.97 21.58
C PRO A 704 0.36 -25.23 21.42
N LEU A 705 -0.88 -25.17 21.90
CA LEU A 705 -1.85 -26.27 21.77
C LEU A 705 -2.63 -26.11 20.47
N ARG A 706 -2.57 -27.11 19.58
CA ARG A 706 -3.40 -27.16 18.37
C ARG A 706 -4.76 -27.79 18.69
N LEU A 707 -5.82 -27.16 18.22
CA LEU A 707 -7.20 -27.57 18.48
C LEU A 707 -7.98 -27.60 17.16
N ARG A 708 -8.73 -28.67 16.92
CA ARG A 708 -9.63 -28.78 15.78
C ARG A 708 -11.08 -28.68 16.22
N VAL A 709 -11.82 -27.71 15.70
CA VAL A 709 -13.25 -27.53 15.98
C VAL A 709 -14.03 -28.17 14.83
N ARG A 710 -14.80 -29.22 15.12
CA ARG A 710 -15.50 -30.03 14.12
C ARG A 710 -16.87 -30.50 14.60
N ASN A 711 -17.86 -30.46 13.70
CA ASN A 711 -19.12 -31.18 13.87
C ASN A 711 -18.97 -32.63 13.33
N PRO A 712 -19.28 -33.68 14.10
CA PRO A 712 -19.16 -35.08 13.66
C PRO A 712 -20.07 -35.45 12.48
N THR A 713 -21.04 -34.60 12.12
CA THR A 713 -21.95 -34.84 10.98
C THR A 713 -21.45 -34.33 9.63
N THR A 714 -20.30 -33.63 9.59
CA THR A 714 -19.69 -33.15 8.34
C THR A 714 -18.63 -34.16 7.86
N PRO A 715 -18.76 -34.77 6.67
CA PRO A 715 -17.77 -35.71 6.14
C PRO A 715 -16.47 -34.99 5.74
N ASP A 716 -15.33 -35.67 5.93
CA ASP A 716 -13.99 -35.15 5.60
C ASP A 716 -13.88 -34.99 4.07
N PRO A 717 -13.37 -33.87 3.53
CA PRO A 717 -13.15 -33.73 2.09
C PRO A 717 -12.16 -34.75 1.48
N ALA A 718 -11.48 -35.54 2.30
CA ALA A 718 -10.65 -36.67 1.89
C ALA A 718 -11.44 -37.98 1.63
N ASP A 719 -12.70 -38.07 2.06
CA ASP A 719 -13.55 -39.28 1.94
C ASP A 719 -14.48 -39.27 0.71
N ASN A 720 -14.50 -38.18 -0.07
CA ASN A 720 -15.28 -38.09 -1.32
C ASN A 720 -14.42 -38.39 -2.56
N LEU A 721 -13.88 -39.60 -2.62
CA LEU A 721 -13.43 -40.21 -3.88
C LEU A 721 -14.54 -41.13 -4.38
N ASP A 722 -15.13 -40.74 -5.50
CA ASP A 722 -16.21 -41.43 -6.21
C ASP A 722 -15.75 -42.84 -6.68
N PRO A 723 -16.46 -43.94 -6.37
CA PRO A 723 -16.02 -45.32 -6.69
C PRO A 723 -16.18 -45.71 -8.17
N THR A 724 -16.38 -44.75 -9.08
CA THR A 724 -16.66 -45.00 -10.51
C THR A 724 -15.54 -44.63 -11.48
N GLN A 725 -14.33 -44.31 -10.99
CA GLN A 725 -13.13 -44.25 -11.83
C GLN A 725 -12.13 -45.33 -11.42
N LEU A 726 -12.49 -46.59 -11.71
CA LEU A 726 -11.54 -47.69 -11.81
C LEU A 726 -11.04 -47.73 -13.25
N GLU A 727 -10.04 -46.90 -13.57
CA GLU A 727 -9.26 -47.08 -14.79
C GLU A 727 -8.25 -48.20 -14.55
N ALA A 728 -8.22 -49.15 -15.49
CA ALA A 728 -7.53 -50.43 -15.39
C ALA A 728 -6.02 -50.29 -15.09
N PRO A 729 -5.40 -51.25 -14.39
CA PRO A 729 -3.95 -51.24 -14.17
C PRO A 729 -3.18 -51.39 -15.49
N PRO A 730 -2.02 -50.72 -15.66
CA PRO A 730 -1.20 -50.87 -16.86
C PRO A 730 -0.62 -52.30 -16.97
N PRO A 731 -0.38 -52.80 -18.19
CA PRO A 731 0.12 -54.16 -18.39
C PRO A 731 1.55 -54.31 -17.85
N ALA A 732 1.80 -55.44 -17.18
CA ALA A 732 3.10 -55.79 -16.63
C ALA A 732 4.14 -55.98 -17.75
N THR A 733 5.22 -55.22 -17.69
CA THR A 733 6.42 -55.41 -18.50
C THR A 733 7.43 -56.30 -17.76
N ASN A 734 7.99 -57.29 -18.47
CA ASN A 734 9.13 -58.07 -17.99
C ASN A 734 10.38 -57.18 -17.85
N PRO A 735 11.37 -57.55 -17.02
CA PRO A 735 12.51 -56.68 -16.66
C PRO A 735 13.45 -56.27 -17.80
N ASP A 736 13.22 -56.73 -19.04
CA ASP A 736 13.99 -56.35 -20.24
C ASP A 736 13.16 -55.54 -21.29
N GLY A 737 11.96 -55.07 -20.94
CA GLY A 737 11.29 -54.00 -21.69
C GLY A 737 10.62 -54.35 -23.03
N SER A 738 10.24 -55.61 -23.28
CA SER A 738 9.42 -55.99 -24.46
C SER A 738 7.99 -56.41 -24.09
N PRO A 739 6.97 -56.13 -24.93
CA PRO A 739 5.56 -56.45 -24.65
C PRO A 739 5.23 -57.93 -24.96
N ALA A 740 4.54 -58.59 -24.04
CA ALA A 740 4.09 -59.98 -24.18
C ALA A 740 2.83 -60.09 -25.07
N HIS A 741 2.93 -60.79 -26.19
CA HIS A 741 1.80 -61.34 -26.91
C HIS A 741 1.33 -62.62 -26.21
N GLU A 742 0.01 -62.81 -25.98
CA GLU A 742 -0.75 -63.96 -26.51
C GLU A 742 -2.21 -64.11 -26.03
N PHE A 743 -3.02 -64.56 -27.00
CA PHE A 743 -4.25 -65.37 -26.97
C PHE A 743 -5.43 -64.99 -26.05
N HIS A 744 -6.45 -64.32 -26.62
CA HIS A 744 -7.62 -65.02 -27.18
C HIS A 744 -8.48 -64.12 -28.07
#